data_AF-A0A7C4LKI2-F1
#
_entry.id   AF-A0A7C4LKI2-F1
#
_cell.length_a   1.000
_cell.length_b   1.000
_cell.length_c   1.000
_cell.angle_alpha   90.00
_cell.angle_beta   90.00
_cell.angle_gamma   90.00
#
_symmetry.space_group_name_H-M   'P 1'
#
loop_
_entity.id
_entity.type
_entity.pdbx_description
1 polymer ?
#
loop_
_entity_poly.entity_id
_entity_poly.type
_entity_poly.pdbx_seq_one_letter_code
_entity_poly.pdbx_strand_id
1 'polypeptide(L)'
;MSRWGVWVAGVLCVWSLWGAPVKGAEPASVRALTTFSVQDYRGRAWTEQDFADAPVLVVAFLGVECPLAKLYGPRLQKIADDYAARGVRMLAVDANRQDSLAEMAAYARQHDVKVPFVKDVQGSLATALGAERTPEVFVLDRNRVVRYRGRIDDQHAVGGRSKPQPTREDLRLALDAVLNDEPVAAPHMPAVGCLIGRPRPSDPSATVTYARHIAPLLQEKCVACHRPGDIGPFSLTEYAEVAGWADMILEVTQERRMPPWHADPKFGKFANENRLSDEELRLIRDWVAAGAPEGDPADLPPPKQFVEGWQLHREPDLVVAMSKQPFRIPAEGEVKYQYFLVDPGLKEDVWINAAEVVPGNRAVVHHVIVFNAGDGRIVDDDRQMLVAYVPGLRVTPLPKGMAKHVAAGSKFIFQMHYTPIGTEQLDLTKVGLYFIDAKDVTHTVQTISTRSRSFRIEPMKDDQRFVTVPVTAPADLLLLSMSPHMHLRGKSFRYEAIWPDGRIETLLDVPRYDFNWQTTYRLAEPRHIPRGTKLVGYASFDNSPNNLANPDPTATVVWGDQSWEEMMIGYADVAVPVNGADTARLARDIRRSTLGDLAGRLFNSLDKNADGKIDRGEVEPRWQSRFDQIDRNGDGVVTRQEFDRGVEVLRNVNGQ
;
A
#
# COMPACT_ATOMS: atom_id res chain seq x y z
N MET A 1 57.45 -62.06 14.43
CA MET A 1 58.61 -61.16 14.55
C MET A 1 58.50 -60.12 13.44
N SER A 2 58.52 -58.83 13.79
CA SER A 2 58.35 -57.66 12.88
C SER A 2 56.96 -57.55 12.23
N ARG A 3 56.35 -56.40 11.99
CA ARG A 3 56.65 -55.00 12.31
C ARG A 3 55.29 -54.25 12.19
N TRP A 4 54.82 -53.54 13.23
CA TRP A 4 54.66 -52.07 13.32
C TRP A 4 53.62 -51.48 12.34
N GLY A 5 52.64 -50.64 12.70
CA GLY A 5 52.32 -49.71 13.80
C GLY A 5 51.18 -48.82 13.23
N VAL A 6 50.51 -47.89 13.88
CA VAL A 6 50.75 -47.05 15.06
C VAL A 6 49.38 -46.52 15.53
N TRP A 7 49.36 -46.17 16.81
CA TRP A 7 48.28 -45.66 17.61
C TRP A 7 47.69 -44.30 17.22
N VAL A 8 46.45 -44.16 17.68
CA VAL A 8 45.55 -43.01 17.81
C VAL A 8 46.24 -41.75 18.34
N ALA A 9 45.97 -40.62 17.67
CA ALA A 9 45.89 -39.31 18.30
C ALA A 9 44.72 -38.54 17.67
N GLY A 10 43.67 -38.31 18.45
CA GLY A 10 42.50 -37.56 18.04
C GLY A 10 42.78 -36.06 17.99
N VAL A 11 42.42 -35.43 16.88
CA VAL A 11 42.21 -33.99 16.77
C VAL A 11 40.84 -33.79 16.14
N LEU A 12 39.88 -33.36 16.97
CA LEU A 12 38.57 -32.89 16.53
C LEU A 12 38.76 -31.50 15.90
N CYS A 13 38.89 -31.45 14.58
CA CYS A 13 38.78 -30.22 13.80
C CYS A 13 37.30 -29.88 13.60
N VAL A 14 36.76 -29.02 14.47
CA VAL A 14 35.53 -28.27 14.18
C VAL A 14 35.89 -27.20 13.14
N TRP A 15 35.46 -27.39 11.90
CA TRP A 15 35.55 -26.37 10.86
C TRP A 15 34.47 -25.31 11.12
N SER A 16 34.88 -24.23 11.80
CA SER A 16 34.13 -22.99 11.87
C SER A 16 34.13 -22.36 10.48
N LEU A 17 32.99 -22.41 9.78
CA LEU A 17 32.71 -21.59 8.60
C LEU A 17 32.73 -20.11 9.02
N TRP A 18 33.90 -19.47 8.94
CA TRP A 18 34.01 -18.02 9.00
C TRP A 18 33.39 -17.46 7.72
N GLY A 19 32.14 -17.01 7.84
CA GLY A 19 31.57 -16.09 6.88
C GLY A 19 32.50 -14.87 6.75
N ALA A 20 32.78 -14.47 5.52
CA ALA A 20 33.48 -13.21 5.28
C ALA A 20 32.77 -12.09 6.06
N PRO A 21 33.50 -11.24 6.80
CA PRO A 21 32.87 -10.15 7.52
C PRO A 21 32.14 -9.28 6.52
N VAL A 22 30.83 -9.14 6.72
CA VAL A 22 30.07 -8.01 6.20
C VAL A 22 30.88 -6.78 6.54
N LYS A 23 31.23 -5.94 5.56
CA LYS A 23 31.86 -4.64 5.82
C LYS A 23 30.97 -3.90 6.81
N GLY A 24 31.38 -3.90 8.07
CA GLY A 24 30.77 -3.07 9.10
C GLY A 24 30.89 -1.62 8.67
N ALA A 25 29.83 -0.85 8.93
CA ALA A 25 29.87 0.60 8.79
C ALA A 25 31.16 1.12 9.44
N GLU A 26 31.92 1.92 8.69
CA GLU A 26 33.09 2.59 9.25
C GLU A 26 32.66 3.34 10.52
N PRO A 27 33.44 3.27 11.62
CA PRO A 27 33.19 4.15 12.76
C PRO A 27 33.17 5.58 12.23
N ALA A 28 32.24 6.40 12.72
CA ALA A 28 32.13 7.81 12.32
C ALA A 28 33.53 8.44 12.40
N SER A 29 34.20 8.56 11.26
CA SER A 29 35.38 9.39 11.14
C SER A 29 34.93 10.75 11.62
N VAL A 30 35.73 11.34 12.50
CA VAL A 30 35.46 12.63 13.13
C VAL A 30 35.42 13.69 12.02
N ARG A 31 34.27 13.81 11.34
CA ARG A 31 34.06 14.77 10.25
C ARG A 31 33.86 16.12 10.93
N ALA A 32 34.66 17.09 10.53
CA ALA A 32 34.52 18.47 10.95
C ALA A 32 34.13 19.31 9.74
N LEU A 33 33.10 20.13 9.89
CA LEU A 33 32.71 21.09 8.86
C LEU A 33 33.26 22.46 9.23
N THR A 34 34.50 22.72 8.82
CA THR A 34 35.24 23.91 9.26
C THR A 34 35.06 25.11 8.34
N THR A 35 34.72 24.91 7.07
CA THR A 35 34.51 26.00 6.10
C THR A 35 33.41 25.63 5.13
N PHE A 36 32.52 26.57 4.82
CA PHE A 36 31.54 26.43 3.74
C PHE A 36 31.03 27.80 3.28
N SER A 37 30.54 27.86 2.03
CA SER A 37 29.84 29.03 1.51
C SER A 37 28.73 28.58 0.58
N VAL A 38 27.48 28.85 0.96
CA VAL A 38 26.28 28.44 0.24
C VAL A 38 25.24 29.56 0.26
N GLN A 39 24.34 29.56 -0.71
CA GLN A 39 23.30 30.58 -0.82
C GLN A 39 21.93 30.02 -0.45
N ASP A 40 21.11 30.83 0.21
CA ASP A 40 19.69 30.53 0.39
C ASP A 40 18.88 30.83 -0.87
N TYR A 41 17.63 30.36 -0.90
CA TYR A 41 16.70 30.59 -2.01
C TYR A 41 16.35 32.08 -2.23
N ARG A 42 16.82 32.98 -1.36
CA ARG A 42 16.67 34.45 -1.47
C ARG A 42 17.98 35.12 -1.90
N GLY A 43 19.04 34.35 -2.17
CA GLY A 43 20.35 34.84 -2.59
C GLY A 43 21.26 35.32 -1.46
N ARG A 44 20.90 35.14 -0.18
CA ARG A 44 21.81 35.45 0.93
C ARG A 44 22.87 34.36 1.02
N ALA A 45 24.14 34.76 1.05
CA ALA A 45 25.25 33.87 1.37
C ALA A 45 25.27 33.55 2.88
N TRP A 46 25.53 32.28 3.18
CA TRP A 46 25.68 31.71 4.52
C TRP A 46 27.04 31.00 4.60
N THR A 47 27.76 31.25 5.68
CA THR A 47 29.12 30.76 5.92
C THR A 47 29.25 30.20 7.33
N GLU A 48 30.37 29.54 7.64
CA GLU A 48 30.66 29.09 9.00
C GLU A 48 30.66 30.23 10.04
N GLN A 49 30.99 31.46 9.61
CA GLN A 49 31.05 32.63 10.47
C GLN A 49 29.68 33.07 10.97
N ASP A 50 28.62 32.88 10.17
CA ASP A 50 27.23 33.17 10.57
C ASP A 50 26.77 32.32 11.77
N PHE A 51 27.51 31.25 12.09
CA PHE A 51 27.22 30.33 13.19
C PHE A 51 28.32 30.29 14.23
N ALA A 52 29.35 31.14 14.19
CA ALA A 52 30.55 31.01 15.02
C ALA A 52 30.27 31.08 16.54
N ASP A 53 29.22 31.79 16.96
CA ASP A 53 28.78 31.94 18.35
C ASP A 53 27.94 30.75 18.85
N ALA A 54 27.43 29.91 17.94
CA ALA A 54 26.57 28.79 18.30
C ALA A 54 27.36 27.65 18.98
N PRO A 55 27.06 27.30 20.25
CA PRO A 55 27.64 26.13 20.90
C PRO A 55 27.33 24.84 20.17
N VAL A 56 26.18 24.76 19.49
CA VAL A 56 25.75 23.59 18.71
C VAL A 56 25.14 24.06 17.40
N LEU A 57 25.57 23.44 16.30
CA LEU A 57 25.02 23.65 14.97
C LEU A 57 24.38 22.35 14.48
N VAL A 58 23.11 22.39 14.10
CA VAL A 58 22.43 21.30 13.40
C VAL A 58 22.45 21.58 11.91
N VAL A 59 22.95 20.65 11.12
CA VAL A 59 22.82 20.67 9.66
C VAL A 59 21.80 19.60 9.26
N ALA A 60 20.68 20.03 8.69
CA ALA A 60 19.57 19.16 8.31
C ALA A 60 19.44 19.10 6.78
N PHE A 61 19.70 17.95 6.18
CA PHE A 61 19.53 17.75 4.74
C PHE A 61 18.05 17.50 4.43
N LEU A 62 17.44 18.38 3.63
CA LEU A 62 16.04 18.37 3.25
C LEU A 62 15.89 18.58 1.74
N GLY A 63 15.43 17.55 1.05
CA GLY A 63 14.98 17.60 -0.34
C GLY A 63 13.48 17.86 -0.41
N VAL A 64 13.08 18.85 -1.19
CA VAL A 64 11.74 19.47 -1.11
C VAL A 64 10.65 18.61 -1.74
N GLU A 65 11.03 17.70 -2.63
CA GLU A 65 10.13 16.72 -3.24
C GLU A 65 9.98 15.45 -2.40
N CYS A 66 10.89 15.19 -1.46
CA CYS A 66 10.85 14.02 -0.59
C CYS A 66 9.60 14.04 0.31
N PRO A 67 8.73 13.00 0.26
CA PRO A 67 7.55 12.95 1.11
C PRO A 67 7.87 13.00 2.61
N LEU A 68 8.97 12.36 3.04
CA LEU A 68 9.38 12.38 4.45
C LEU A 68 9.89 13.77 4.86
N ALA A 69 10.61 14.48 3.99
CA ALA A 69 11.05 15.84 4.30
C ALA A 69 9.86 16.77 4.57
N LYS A 70 8.79 16.69 3.76
CA LYS A 70 7.54 17.47 3.97
C LYS A 70 6.91 17.24 5.35
N LEU A 71 6.99 16.01 5.89
CA LEU A 71 6.52 15.70 7.24
C LEU A 71 7.46 16.24 8.33
N TYR A 72 8.78 16.14 8.12
CA TYR A 72 9.78 16.54 9.10
C TYR A 72 10.13 18.03 9.10
N GLY A 73 9.86 18.77 8.02
CA GLY A 73 10.15 20.21 7.92
C GLY A 73 9.58 21.03 9.08
N PRO A 74 8.25 20.98 9.33
CA PRO A 74 7.64 21.66 10.47
C PRO A 74 8.17 21.17 11.83
N ARG A 75 8.48 19.88 11.96
CA ARG A 75 9.05 19.30 13.19
C ARG A 75 10.46 19.83 13.47
N LEU A 76 11.30 19.92 12.45
CA LEU A 76 12.64 20.49 12.55
C LEU A 76 12.58 21.98 12.91
N GLN A 77 11.63 22.73 12.34
CA GLN A 77 11.38 24.11 12.74
C GLN A 77 11.03 24.21 14.23
N LYS A 78 10.10 23.37 14.71
CA LYS A 78 9.73 23.32 16.14
C LYS A 78 10.94 22.98 17.03
N ILE A 79 11.76 22.01 16.64
CA ILE A 79 12.99 21.66 17.38
C ILE A 79 13.97 22.84 17.38
N ALA A 80 14.12 23.56 16.26
CA ALA A 80 14.97 24.74 16.20
C ALA A 80 14.48 25.84 17.17
N ASP A 81 13.17 26.07 17.23
CA ASP A 81 12.56 27.06 18.13
C ASP A 81 12.73 26.67 19.61
N ASP A 82 12.48 25.41 19.95
CA ASP A 82 12.59 24.88 21.32
C ASP A 82 14.02 25.01 21.89
N TYR A 83 15.05 24.87 21.05
CA TYR A 83 16.45 24.89 21.46
C TYR A 83 17.16 26.23 21.18
N ALA A 84 16.51 27.19 20.51
CA ALA A 84 17.12 28.47 20.14
C ALA A 84 17.66 29.26 21.35
N ALA A 85 16.93 29.22 22.48
CA ALA A 85 17.30 29.89 23.72
C ALA A 85 18.52 29.23 24.43
N ARG A 86 18.81 27.96 24.10
CA ARG A 86 19.99 27.22 24.59
C ARG A 86 21.21 27.38 23.66
N GLY A 87 21.12 28.24 22.65
CA GLY A 87 22.20 28.55 21.71
C GLY A 87 22.32 27.58 20.54
N VAL A 88 21.39 26.63 20.38
CA VAL A 88 21.37 25.78 19.18
C VAL A 88 20.97 26.63 17.97
N ARG A 89 21.69 26.44 16.86
CA ARG A 89 21.34 26.98 15.55
C ARG A 89 21.15 25.83 14.57
N MET A 90 20.30 26.04 13.58
CA MET A 90 20.00 25.04 12.55
C MET A 90 20.19 25.65 11.17
N LEU A 91 20.74 24.86 10.26
CA LEU A 91 20.89 25.13 8.84
C LEU A 91 20.23 23.98 8.07
N ALA A 92 19.14 24.26 7.36
CA ALA A 92 18.56 23.32 6.41
C ALA A 92 19.34 23.41 5.09
N VAL A 93 19.65 22.26 4.49
CA VAL A 93 20.46 22.15 3.27
C VAL A 93 19.72 21.26 2.27
N ASP A 94 19.46 21.79 1.07
CA ASP A 94 19.02 21.01 -0.07
C ASP A 94 20.22 20.76 -0.99
N ALA A 95 20.63 19.49 -1.09
CA ALA A 95 21.75 19.03 -1.92
C ALA A 95 21.29 18.22 -3.14
N ASN A 96 19.99 18.19 -3.43
CA ASN A 96 19.43 17.51 -4.59
C ASN A 96 19.67 18.33 -5.86
N ARG A 97 20.07 17.72 -6.96
CA ARG A 97 20.27 18.45 -8.22
C ARG A 97 18.96 18.83 -8.92
N GLN A 98 17.90 18.07 -8.69
CA GLN A 98 16.61 18.22 -9.34
C GLN A 98 15.74 19.31 -8.70
N ASP A 99 15.91 19.55 -7.39
CA ASP A 99 15.12 20.52 -6.64
C ASP A 99 15.55 21.97 -7.02
N SER A 100 14.62 22.79 -7.47
CA SER A 100 14.86 24.20 -7.85
C SER A 100 14.76 25.16 -6.67
N LEU A 101 15.36 26.35 -6.79
CA LEU A 101 15.21 27.42 -5.78
C LEU A 101 13.74 27.86 -5.60
N ALA A 102 12.94 27.79 -6.67
CA ALA A 102 11.52 28.14 -6.62
C ALA A 102 10.72 27.12 -5.79
N GLU A 103 11.01 25.83 -5.94
CA GLU A 103 10.42 24.76 -5.13
C GLU A 103 10.87 24.85 -3.68
N MET A 104 12.14 25.17 -3.41
CA MET A 104 12.61 25.48 -2.06
C MET A 104 11.86 26.63 -1.41
N ALA A 105 11.63 27.72 -2.15
CA ALA A 105 10.86 28.85 -1.65
C ALA A 105 9.37 28.51 -1.43
N ALA A 106 8.79 27.65 -2.27
CA ALA A 106 7.43 27.15 -2.09
C ALA A 106 7.34 26.25 -0.85
N TYR A 107 8.25 25.28 -0.71
CA TYR A 107 8.36 24.39 0.43
C TYR A 107 8.51 25.15 1.75
N ALA A 108 9.45 26.10 1.82
CA ALA A 108 9.70 26.87 3.03
C ALA A 108 8.45 27.65 3.50
N ARG A 109 7.71 28.24 2.55
CA ARG A 109 6.46 28.96 2.85
C ARG A 109 5.32 28.02 3.23
N GLN A 110 5.15 26.92 2.51
CA GLN A 110 4.05 25.98 2.71
C GLN A 110 4.16 25.24 4.05
N HIS A 111 5.38 24.90 4.46
CA HIS A 111 5.66 24.14 5.68
C HIS A 111 6.15 25.01 6.85
N ASP A 112 6.06 26.34 6.73
CA ASP A 112 6.50 27.33 7.73
C ASP A 112 7.95 27.12 8.22
N VAL A 113 8.85 26.71 7.32
CA VAL A 113 10.27 26.49 7.63
C VAL A 113 11.02 27.83 7.53
N LYS A 114 11.42 28.35 8.69
CA LYS A 114 12.06 29.67 8.87
C LYS A 114 13.56 29.59 9.11
N VAL A 115 14.07 28.44 9.53
CA VAL A 115 15.51 28.21 9.62
C VAL A 115 16.18 28.54 8.28
N PRO A 116 17.44 29.03 8.29
CA PRO A 116 18.21 29.23 7.07
C PRO A 116 18.15 27.98 6.18
N PHE A 117 17.68 28.14 4.94
CA PHE A 117 17.49 27.03 4.01
C PHE A 117 18.27 27.27 2.72
N VAL A 118 19.36 26.54 2.56
CA VAL A 118 20.40 26.79 1.56
C VAL A 118 20.46 25.70 0.50
N LYS A 119 20.90 26.07 -0.70
CA LYS A 119 21.12 25.14 -1.81
C LYS A 119 22.59 24.78 -1.91
N ASP A 120 22.90 23.50 -1.78
CA ASP A 120 24.24 22.93 -2.00
C ASP A 120 24.36 22.40 -3.44
N VAL A 121 24.46 23.34 -4.40
CA VAL A 121 24.43 23.06 -5.84
C VAL A 121 25.51 22.04 -6.27
N GLN A 122 26.69 22.10 -5.65
CA GLN A 122 27.81 21.20 -5.97
C GLN A 122 27.85 19.94 -5.09
N GLY A 123 26.93 19.80 -4.11
CA GLY A 123 26.96 18.71 -3.15
C GLY A 123 28.18 18.74 -2.21
N SER A 124 28.77 19.92 -2.00
CA SER A 124 29.99 20.12 -1.23
C SER A 124 29.78 19.85 0.27
N LEU A 125 28.70 20.38 0.87
CA LEU A 125 28.34 20.13 2.26
C LEU A 125 27.89 18.69 2.45
N ALA A 126 27.07 18.16 1.52
CA ALA A 126 26.66 16.76 1.54
C ALA A 126 27.87 15.83 1.53
N THR A 127 28.87 16.11 0.70
CA THR A 127 30.11 15.33 0.62
C THR A 127 30.96 15.45 1.89
N ALA A 128 31.15 16.66 2.41
CA ALA A 128 31.93 16.92 3.62
C ALA A 128 31.34 16.18 4.84
N LEU A 129 30.03 16.26 5.03
CA LEU A 129 29.33 15.60 6.14
C LEU A 129 29.05 14.12 5.88
N GLY A 130 29.05 13.70 4.61
CA GLY A 130 28.71 12.33 4.22
C GLY A 130 27.22 12.09 4.19
N ALA A 131 26.41 13.12 3.98
CA ALA A 131 24.98 12.99 3.84
C ALA A 131 24.63 12.16 2.61
N GLU A 132 23.71 11.22 2.80
CA GLU A 132 23.28 10.28 1.77
C GLU A 132 21.78 10.38 1.54
N ARG A 133 21.00 10.77 2.56
CA ARG A 133 19.54 10.78 2.49
C ARG A 133 18.92 12.10 2.91
N THR A 134 17.68 12.28 2.51
CA THR A 134 16.77 13.29 3.02
C THR A 134 15.50 12.62 3.56
N PRO A 135 15.05 12.96 4.78
CA PRO A 135 15.71 13.85 5.72
C PRO A 135 16.83 13.14 6.51
N GLU A 136 17.96 13.81 6.69
CA GLU A 136 19.10 13.35 7.51
C GLU A 136 19.69 14.54 8.26
N VAL A 137 19.99 14.37 9.55
CA VAL A 137 20.49 15.45 10.42
C VAL A 137 21.85 15.14 11.00
N PHE A 138 22.63 16.20 11.18
CA PHE A 138 23.97 16.18 11.75
C PHE A 138 24.03 17.19 12.90
N VAL A 139 24.45 16.76 14.09
CA VAL A 139 24.68 17.64 15.25
C VAL A 139 26.17 17.87 15.39
N LEU A 140 26.59 19.12 15.25
CA LEU A 140 27.98 19.55 15.36
C LEU A 140 28.17 20.32 16.67
N ASP A 141 29.25 20.01 17.39
CA ASP A 141 29.62 20.73 18.61
C ASP A 141 30.23 22.11 18.32
N ARG A 142 30.72 22.78 19.36
CA ARG A 142 31.40 24.09 19.27
C ARG A 142 32.64 24.07 18.37
N ASN A 143 33.32 22.94 18.29
CA ASN A 143 34.49 22.75 17.42
C ASN A 143 34.09 22.29 16.00
N ARG A 144 32.79 22.33 15.68
CA ARG A 144 32.19 21.90 14.41
C ARG A 144 32.44 20.43 14.09
N VAL A 145 32.63 19.63 15.13
CA VAL A 145 32.82 18.18 15.01
C VAL A 145 31.47 17.50 15.13
N VAL A 146 31.17 16.59 14.20
CA VAL A 146 29.94 15.80 14.22
C VAL A 146 29.92 14.90 15.47
N ARG A 147 28.89 15.08 16.31
CA ARG A 147 28.58 14.27 17.49
C ARG A 147 27.41 13.32 17.28
N TYR A 148 26.54 13.65 16.32
CA TYR A 148 25.43 12.80 15.92
C TYR A 148 25.18 12.91 14.43
N ARG A 149 24.82 11.78 13.80
CA ARG A 149 24.34 11.68 12.43
C ARG A 149 23.17 10.72 12.37
N GLY A 150 22.06 11.10 11.73
CA GLY A 150 21.00 10.14 11.46
C GLY A 150 19.61 10.70 11.21
N ARG A 151 18.61 9.89 11.58
CA ARG A 151 17.18 10.25 11.55
C ARG A 151 16.83 11.29 12.62
N ILE A 152 15.67 11.94 12.47
CA ILE A 152 15.16 12.90 13.46
C ILE A 152 14.54 12.14 14.65
N ASP A 153 13.67 11.18 14.35
CA ASP A 153 13.00 10.29 15.30
C ASP A 153 12.62 8.98 14.60
N ASP A 154 11.86 8.12 15.29
CA ASP A 154 11.48 6.79 14.82
C ASP A 154 10.03 6.66 14.38
N GLN A 155 9.35 7.78 14.08
CA GLN A 155 7.95 7.78 13.69
C GLN A 155 7.73 7.34 12.24
N HIS A 156 8.45 7.92 11.29
CA HIS A 156 8.18 7.74 9.86
C HIS A 156 9.16 6.77 9.18
N ALA A 157 8.64 5.90 8.30
CA ALA A 157 9.42 5.03 7.42
C ALA A 157 8.97 5.14 5.95
N VAL A 158 9.72 4.52 5.04
CA VAL A 158 9.42 4.53 3.59
C VAL A 158 8.13 3.75 3.31
N GLY A 159 7.36 4.20 2.32
CA GLY A 159 6.17 3.50 1.82
C GLY A 159 4.96 3.65 2.73
N GLY A 160 4.73 4.84 3.31
CA GLY A 160 3.54 5.13 4.10
C GLY A 160 3.50 4.46 5.49
N ARG A 161 4.52 3.69 5.85
CA ARG A 161 4.62 3.01 7.16
C ARG A 161 5.04 4.05 8.20
N SER A 162 4.11 4.48 9.04
CA SER A 162 4.39 5.44 10.12
C SER A 162 3.72 5.01 11.41
N LYS A 163 4.40 5.24 12.53
CA LYS A 163 3.81 5.12 13.86
C LYS A 163 2.85 6.30 14.12
N PRO A 164 1.82 6.12 14.96
CA PRO A 164 0.96 7.24 15.37
C PRO A 164 1.74 8.37 16.03
N GLN A 165 2.79 8.04 16.79
CA GLN A 165 3.70 8.97 17.47
C GLN A 165 5.12 8.39 17.52
N PRO A 166 6.17 9.23 17.64
CA PRO A 166 7.52 8.73 17.89
C PRO A 166 7.59 8.06 19.26
N THR A 167 8.26 6.91 19.33
CA THR A 167 8.66 6.28 20.60
C THR A 167 10.04 6.72 21.05
N ARG A 168 10.82 7.35 20.16
CA ARG A 168 12.15 7.88 20.46
C ARG A 168 12.49 9.10 19.59
N GLU A 169 12.85 10.21 20.23
CA GLU A 169 13.27 11.46 19.58
C GLU A 169 14.80 11.60 19.51
N ASP A 170 15.43 10.90 18.57
CA ASP A 170 16.89 10.78 18.48
C ASP A 170 17.63 12.12 18.37
N LEU A 171 17.12 13.07 17.59
CA LEU A 171 17.74 14.40 17.46
C LEU A 171 17.72 15.17 18.78
N ARG A 172 16.60 15.15 19.52
CA ARG A 172 16.50 15.84 20.82
C ARG A 172 17.47 15.23 21.84
N LEU A 173 17.51 13.90 21.91
CA LEU A 173 18.44 13.17 22.79
C LEU A 173 19.89 13.54 22.49
N ALA A 174 20.27 13.65 21.21
CA ALA A 174 21.61 14.08 20.82
C ALA A 174 21.89 15.54 21.18
N LEU A 175 20.94 16.44 20.97
CA LEU A 175 21.07 17.85 21.34
C LEU A 175 21.26 18.03 22.84
N ASP A 176 20.48 17.32 23.66
CA ASP A 176 20.57 17.40 25.11
C ASP A 176 21.93 16.87 25.61
N ALA A 177 22.40 15.75 25.09
CA ALA A 177 23.71 15.22 25.44
C ALA A 177 24.84 16.20 25.10
N VAL A 178 24.85 16.74 23.87
CA VAL A 178 25.91 17.68 23.43
C VAL A 178 25.87 18.99 24.23
N LEU A 179 24.69 19.52 24.56
CA LEU A 179 24.55 20.74 25.35
C LEU A 179 24.98 20.57 26.82
N ASN A 180 24.94 19.35 27.33
CA ASN A 180 25.39 19.00 28.69
C ASN A 180 26.82 18.46 28.73
N ASP A 181 27.57 18.54 27.62
CA ASP A 181 28.91 17.97 27.47
C ASP A 181 28.97 16.45 27.75
N GLU A 182 27.87 15.73 27.50
CA GLU A 182 27.74 14.28 27.66
C GLU A 182 27.98 13.53 26.33
N PRO A 183 28.53 12.30 26.36
CA PRO A 183 28.60 11.46 25.17
C PRO A 183 27.22 11.10 24.61
N VAL A 184 27.02 11.27 23.30
CA VAL A 184 25.80 10.81 22.62
C VAL A 184 25.78 9.28 22.61
N ALA A 185 24.83 8.67 23.32
CA ALA A 185 24.76 7.21 23.49
C ALA A 185 24.61 6.45 22.15
N ALA A 186 23.91 7.04 21.18
CA ALA A 186 23.75 6.51 19.83
C ALA A 186 24.18 7.58 18.81
N PRO A 187 25.49 7.73 18.54
CA PRO A 187 26.01 8.81 17.70
C PRO A 187 25.67 8.62 16.21
N HIS A 188 25.23 7.42 15.82
CA HIS A 188 24.77 7.12 14.48
C HIS A 188 23.46 6.34 14.50
N MET A 189 22.44 6.85 13.81
CA MET A 189 21.16 6.17 13.61
C MET A 189 20.84 6.18 12.11
N PRO A 190 20.41 5.06 11.50
CA PRO A 190 20.07 5.04 10.09
C PRO A 190 19.00 6.07 9.75
N ALA A 191 19.32 6.99 8.82
CA ALA A 191 18.34 7.90 8.24
C ALA A 191 17.41 7.13 7.29
N VAL A 192 16.14 7.51 7.27
CA VAL A 192 15.12 6.89 6.42
C VAL A 192 14.55 7.98 5.50
N GLY A 193 14.48 7.71 4.21
CA GLY A 193 14.01 8.67 3.22
C GLY A 193 14.68 8.51 1.85
N CYS A 194 14.56 9.55 1.04
CA CYS A 194 15.05 9.55 -0.34
C CYS A 194 16.57 9.72 -0.37
N LEU A 195 17.24 9.12 -1.36
CA LEU A 195 18.65 9.37 -1.63
C LEU A 195 18.86 10.80 -2.15
N ILE A 196 19.98 11.42 -1.77
CA ILE A 196 20.35 12.75 -2.27
C ILE A 196 20.88 12.63 -3.70
N GLY A 197 20.17 13.26 -4.65
CA GLY A 197 20.49 13.25 -6.08
C GLY A 197 21.67 14.14 -6.43
N ARG A 198 22.91 13.66 -6.29
CA ARG A 198 24.12 14.49 -6.49
C ARG A 198 24.50 14.62 -7.97
N PRO A 199 25.11 15.76 -8.39
CA PRO A 199 25.77 15.86 -9.67
C PRO A 199 26.88 14.81 -9.82
N ARG A 200 26.87 14.06 -10.92
CA ARG A 200 27.92 13.10 -11.26
C ARG A 200 28.30 13.27 -12.74
N PRO A 201 29.59 13.09 -13.10
CA PRO A 201 29.99 12.99 -14.50
C PRO A 201 29.34 11.76 -15.14
N SER A 202 28.81 11.91 -16.34
CA SER A 202 28.35 10.79 -17.15
C SER A 202 29.51 10.19 -17.95
N ASP A 203 29.49 8.87 -18.14
CA ASP A 203 30.41 8.17 -19.02
C ASP A 203 30.00 8.40 -20.49
N PRO A 204 30.82 9.10 -21.30
CA PRO A 204 30.49 9.38 -22.69
C PRO A 204 30.52 8.14 -23.59
N SER A 205 31.11 7.03 -23.14
CA SER A 205 31.17 5.75 -23.86
C SER A 205 29.99 4.82 -23.55
N ALA A 206 29.10 5.23 -22.64
CA ALA A 206 27.95 4.45 -22.23
C ALA A 206 26.98 4.21 -23.40
N THR A 207 26.58 2.95 -23.58
CA THR A 207 25.62 2.55 -24.60
C THR A 207 24.17 2.68 -24.14
N VAL A 208 23.94 2.63 -22.82
CA VAL A 208 22.61 2.82 -22.21
C VAL A 208 22.44 4.29 -21.83
N THR A 209 21.50 4.95 -22.49
CA THR A 209 21.19 6.38 -22.31
C THR A 209 19.74 6.59 -21.90
N TYR A 210 19.45 7.76 -21.33
CA TYR A 210 18.10 8.14 -20.96
C TYR A 210 17.18 8.16 -22.19
N ALA A 211 17.55 8.93 -23.22
CA ALA A 211 16.71 9.17 -24.38
C ALA A 211 16.27 7.88 -25.08
N ARG A 212 17.23 6.97 -25.32
CA ARG A 212 17.01 5.75 -26.09
C ARG A 212 16.42 4.59 -25.30
N HIS A 213 16.77 4.46 -24.01
CA HIS A 213 16.46 3.24 -23.24
C HIS A 213 15.58 3.51 -22.02
N ILE A 214 15.86 4.55 -21.24
CA ILE A 214 15.18 4.77 -19.95
C ILE A 214 13.90 5.57 -20.12
N ALA A 215 13.87 6.60 -20.98
CA ALA A 215 12.68 7.37 -21.28
C ALA A 215 11.50 6.48 -21.75
N PRO A 216 11.65 5.57 -22.74
CA PRO A 216 10.54 4.69 -23.14
C PRO A 216 10.11 3.75 -22.01
N LEU A 217 11.06 3.22 -21.24
CA LEU A 217 10.78 2.37 -20.09
C LEU A 217 9.95 3.10 -19.02
N LEU A 218 10.38 4.31 -18.62
CA LEU A 218 9.68 5.12 -17.64
C LEU A 218 8.30 5.54 -18.16
N GLN A 219 8.19 5.91 -19.44
CA GLN A 219 6.89 6.21 -20.06
C GLN A 219 5.94 5.01 -20.02
N GLU A 220 6.46 3.79 -20.14
CA GLU A 220 5.67 2.57 -20.06
C GLU A 220 5.23 2.24 -18.63
N LYS A 221 6.18 2.21 -17.68
CA LYS A 221 5.96 1.62 -16.36
C LYS A 221 5.64 2.62 -15.25
N CYS A 222 6.09 3.87 -15.39
CA CYS A 222 6.21 4.83 -14.28
C CYS A 222 5.42 6.13 -14.48
N VAL A 223 5.51 6.75 -15.67
CA VAL A 223 4.97 8.09 -15.97
C VAL A 223 3.45 8.15 -15.87
N ALA A 224 2.76 7.00 -15.95
CA ALA A 224 1.34 6.96 -15.62
C ALA A 224 1.10 7.63 -14.25
N CYS A 225 1.85 7.25 -13.22
CA CYS A 225 1.71 7.81 -11.88
C CYS A 225 2.68 8.98 -11.61
N HIS A 226 3.89 8.95 -12.17
CA HIS A 226 4.93 9.97 -11.98
C HIS A 226 4.87 11.04 -13.08
N ARG A 227 3.80 11.82 -13.05
CA ARG A 227 3.61 13.00 -13.91
C ARG A 227 2.92 14.11 -13.10
N PRO A 228 3.02 15.39 -13.54
CA PRO A 228 2.36 16.49 -12.85
C PRO A 228 0.86 16.23 -12.66
N GLY A 229 0.36 16.46 -11.45
CA GLY A 229 -1.06 16.34 -11.11
C GLY A 229 -1.59 14.92 -10.84
N ASP A 230 -0.78 13.87 -11.02
CA ASP A 230 -1.12 12.49 -10.63
C ASP A 230 -0.48 12.13 -9.26
N ILE A 231 -0.60 10.88 -8.84
CA ILE A 231 -0.30 10.45 -7.46
C ILE A 231 1.20 10.36 -7.12
N GLY A 232 2.08 10.35 -8.11
CA GLY A 232 3.53 10.34 -7.91
C GLY A 232 3.99 11.65 -7.25
N PRO A 233 4.86 11.60 -6.24
CA PRO A 233 5.28 12.80 -5.51
C PRO A 233 6.22 13.73 -6.31
N PHE A 234 6.74 13.25 -7.44
CA PHE A 234 7.62 13.94 -8.39
C PHE A 234 7.36 13.37 -9.80
N SER A 235 7.80 14.10 -10.82
CA SER A 235 7.66 13.73 -12.23
C SER A 235 8.84 12.92 -12.74
N LEU A 236 8.55 12.03 -13.69
CA LEU A 236 9.56 11.25 -14.42
C LEU A 236 9.48 11.48 -15.94
N THR A 237 9.03 12.68 -16.32
CA THR A 237 8.79 13.04 -17.73
C THR A 237 9.99 13.72 -18.39
N GLU A 238 10.86 14.37 -17.61
CA GLU A 238 11.98 15.18 -18.11
C GLU A 238 13.32 14.66 -17.58
N TYR A 239 14.37 14.70 -18.42
CA TYR A 239 15.70 14.17 -18.08
C TYR A 239 16.29 14.80 -16.81
N ALA A 240 16.24 16.13 -16.68
CA ALA A 240 16.88 16.84 -15.58
C ALA A 240 16.37 16.38 -14.20
N GLU A 241 15.07 16.08 -14.12
CA GLU A 241 14.42 15.55 -12.92
C GLU A 241 14.77 14.08 -12.71
N VAL A 242 14.61 13.26 -13.76
CA VAL A 242 14.90 11.82 -13.74
C VAL A 242 16.35 11.52 -13.35
N ALA A 243 17.31 12.31 -13.83
CA ALA A 243 18.73 12.16 -13.51
C ALA A 243 19.04 12.44 -12.02
N GLY A 244 18.29 13.34 -11.38
CA GLY A 244 18.39 13.57 -9.93
C GLY A 244 17.84 12.41 -9.11
N TRP A 245 16.84 11.72 -9.64
CA TRP A 245 16.23 10.55 -9.01
C TRP A 245 16.91 9.22 -9.34
N ALA A 246 17.97 9.22 -10.17
CA ALA A 246 18.63 8.01 -10.69
C ALA A 246 18.95 6.94 -9.63
N ASP A 247 19.63 7.31 -8.53
CA ASP A 247 19.99 6.36 -7.48
C ASP A 247 18.76 5.86 -6.70
N MET A 248 17.76 6.72 -6.51
CA MET A 248 16.50 6.34 -5.88
C MET A 248 15.70 5.38 -6.76
N ILE A 249 15.63 5.63 -8.08
CA ILE A 249 15.02 4.76 -9.08
C ILE A 249 15.70 3.39 -9.03
N LEU A 250 17.03 3.35 -8.97
CA LEU A 250 17.77 2.09 -8.85
C LEU A 250 17.37 1.33 -7.57
N GLU A 251 17.40 1.99 -6.41
CA GLU A 251 17.04 1.37 -5.13
C GLU A 251 15.62 0.79 -5.15
N VAL A 252 14.62 1.59 -5.54
CA VAL A 252 13.22 1.16 -5.51
C VAL A 252 12.91 0.03 -6.50
N THR A 253 13.59 0.02 -7.65
CA THR A 253 13.36 -1.00 -8.69
C THR A 253 14.10 -2.30 -8.36
N GLN A 254 15.32 -2.23 -7.83
CA GLN A 254 16.05 -3.41 -7.34
C GLN A 254 15.35 -4.08 -6.17
N GLU A 255 14.80 -3.30 -5.24
CA GLU A 255 14.04 -3.81 -4.11
C GLU A 255 12.62 -4.27 -4.49
N ARG A 256 12.21 -4.05 -5.75
CA ARG A 256 10.87 -4.30 -6.28
C ARG A 256 9.76 -3.59 -5.50
N ARG A 257 10.06 -2.40 -4.97
CA ARG A 257 9.05 -1.48 -4.42
C ARG A 257 8.31 -0.73 -5.51
N MET A 258 9.00 -0.45 -6.61
CA MET A 258 8.44 0.20 -7.78
C MET A 258 8.84 -0.52 -9.08
N PRO A 259 7.99 -0.47 -10.11
CA PRO A 259 6.55 -0.26 -9.99
C PRO A 259 5.91 -1.32 -9.07
N PRO A 260 4.83 -0.97 -8.34
CA PRO A 260 4.21 -1.87 -7.38
C PRO A 260 3.55 -3.04 -8.10
N TRP A 261 4.16 -4.22 -8.00
CA TRP A 261 3.61 -5.46 -8.53
C TRP A 261 4.11 -6.64 -7.69
N HIS A 262 3.20 -7.17 -6.86
CA HIS A 262 3.58 -8.14 -5.82
C HIS A 262 3.17 -9.58 -6.14
N ALA A 263 2.60 -9.85 -7.32
CA ALA A 263 2.27 -11.22 -7.72
C ALA A 263 3.52 -12.01 -8.11
N ASP A 264 3.62 -13.26 -7.65
CA ASP A 264 4.64 -14.19 -8.11
C ASP A 264 4.38 -14.54 -9.59
N PRO A 265 5.36 -14.29 -10.49
CA PRO A 265 5.21 -14.54 -11.93
C PRO A 265 5.01 -16.00 -12.31
N LYS A 266 5.19 -16.95 -11.37
CA LYS A 266 4.93 -18.38 -11.62
C LYS A 266 3.44 -18.70 -11.74
N PHE A 267 2.57 -17.84 -11.23
CA PHE A 267 1.14 -18.10 -11.14
C PHE A 267 0.33 -17.03 -11.86
N GLY A 268 -0.61 -17.49 -12.69
CA GLY A 268 -1.49 -16.62 -13.47
C GLY A 268 -0.76 -15.87 -14.61
N LYS A 269 -1.55 -15.20 -15.43
CA LYS A 269 -1.11 -14.22 -16.42
C LYS A 269 -2.07 -13.06 -16.35
N PHE A 270 -1.56 -11.84 -16.23
CA PHE A 270 -2.39 -10.67 -15.92
C PHE A 270 -2.26 -9.59 -16.99
N ALA A 271 -3.39 -9.06 -17.45
CA ALA A 271 -3.45 -8.01 -18.46
C ALA A 271 -2.82 -6.69 -17.98
N ASN A 272 -2.81 -6.47 -16.66
CA ASN A 272 -2.30 -5.27 -16.02
C ASN A 272 -0.96 -5.49 -15.30
N GLU A 273 -0.21 -6.54 -15.68
CA GLU A 273 1.14 -6.76 -15.14
C GLU A 273 2.03 -5.54 -15.44
N ASN A 274 2.47 -4.88 -14.38
CA ASN A 274 3.37 -3.72 -14.47
C ASN A 274 4.78 -4.04 -13.97
N ARG A 275 5.17 -5.32 -13.89
CA ARG A 275 6.48 -5.73 -13.38
C ARG A 275 7.61 -5.35 -14.34
N LEU A 276 8.76 -4.97 -13.78
CA LEU A 276 10.02 -4.86 -14.54
C LEU A 276 10.65 -6.24 -14.74
N SER A 277 10.97 -6.56 -16.00
CA SER A 277 11.78 -7.69 -16.42
C SER A 277 13.24 -7.52 -16.01
N ASP A 278 14.00 -8.63 -16.03
CA ASP A 278 15.41 -8.61 -15.64
C ASP A 278 16.27 -7.75 -16.58
N GLU A 279 15.88 -7.66 -17.85
CA GLU A 279 16.53 -6.78 -18.84
C GLU A 279 16.26 -5.30 -18.53
N GLU A 280 15.01 -4.93 -18.22
CA GLU A 280 14.68 -3.56 -17.87
C GLU A 280 15.38 -3.12 -16.56
N LEU A 281 15.47 -4.01 -15.57
CA LEU A 281 16.24 -3.77 -14.35
C LEU A 281 17.74 -3.59 -14.64
N ARG A 282 18.28 -4.36 -15.58
CA ARG A 282 19.66 -4.22 -16.05
C ARG A 282 19.88 -2.87 -16.73
N LEU A 283 18.98 -2.43 -17.61
CA LEU A 283 19.08 -1.13 -18.27
C LEU A 283 19.13 0.02 -17.24
N ILE A 284 18.24 0.00 -16.25
CA ILE A 284 18.25 1.01 -15.17
C ILE A 284 19.59 0.99 -14.44
N ARG A 285 20.07 -0.19 -14.02
CA ARG A 285 21.34 -0.31 -13.30
C ARG A 285 22.51 0.19 -14.12
N ASP A 286 22.62 -0.23 -15.38
CA ASP A 286 23.74 0.10 -16.25
C ASP A 286 23.74 1.61 -16.58
N TRP A 287 22.56 2.22 -16.77
CA TRP A 287 22.40 3.67 -16.93
C TRP A 287 22.84 4.47 -15.69
N VAL A 288 22.41 4.05 -14.49
CA VAL A 288 22.80 4.72 -13.23
C VAL A 288 24.29 4.57 -12.96
N ALA A 289 24.86 3.38 -13.20
CA ALA A 289 26.29 3.12 -13.05
C ALA A 289 27.15 3.99 -13.99
N ALA A 290 26.63 4.30 -15.18
CA ALA A 290 27.26 5.20 -16.15
C ALA A 290 27.11 6.70 -15.81
N GLY A 291 26.55 7.07 -14.65
CA GLY A 291 26.32 8.46 -14.28
C GLY A 291 25.10 9.08 -14.95
N ALA A 292 24.11 8.26 -15.33
CA ALA A 292 22.83 8.67 -15.89
C ALA A 292 22.94 9.53 -17.17
N PRO A 293 23.67 9.09 -18.23
CA PRO A 293 23.82 9.88 -19.47
C PRO A 293 22.47 10.16 -20.15
N GLU A 294 22.28 11.39 -20.64
CA GLU A 294 21.09 11.81 -21.37
C GLU A 294 20.93 11.08 -22.71
N GLY A 295 22.01 11.01 -23.50
CA GLY A 295 21.99 10.52 -24.87
C GLY A 295 21.58 11.61 -25.87
N ASP A 296 21.25 11.19 -27.10
CA ASP A 296 20.77 12.09 -28.14
C ASP A 296 19.26 12.38 -27.94
N PRO A 297 18.85 13.65 -27.74
CA PRO A 297 17.43 14.00 -27.65
C PRO A 297 16.58 13.56 -28.84
N ALA A 298 17.18 13.33 -30.02
CA ALA A 298 16.46 12.81 -31.20
C ALA A 298 15.98 11.36 -31.02
N ASP A 299 16.56 10.59 -30.09
CA ASP A 299 16.15 9.24 -29.75
C ASP A 299 14.95 9.19 -28.78
N LEU A 300 14.51 10.34 -28.26
CA LEU A 300 13.40 10.38 -27.29
C LEU A 300 12.09 9.86 -27.92
N PRO A 301 11.35 8.99 -27.21
CA PRO A 301 10.03 8.58 -27.66
C PRO A 301 9.05 9.75 -27.58
N PRO A 302 8.07 9.83 -28.50
CA PRO A 302 6.98 10.81 -28.40
C PRO A 302 6.31 10.73 -27.03
N PRO A 303 6.11 11.86 -26.33
CA PRO A 303 5.47 11.85 -25.02
C PRO A 303 4.09 11.21 -25.06
N LYS A 304 3.82 10.28 -24.13
CA LYS A 304 2.47 9.75 -23.95
C LYS A 304 1.49 10.85 -23.60
N GLN A 305 0.34 10.83 -24.27
CA GLN A 305 -0.77 11.71 -23.95
C GLN A 305 -1.60 11.11 -22.82
N PHE A 306 -1.95 11.95 -21.87
CA PHE A 306 -2.83 11.59 -20.77
C PHE A 306 -4.04 12.52 -20.76
N VAL A 307 -5.19 11.97 -20.41
CA VAL A 307 -6.42 12.74 -20.23
C VAL A 307 -6.48 13.27 -18.80
N GLU A 308 -6.89 14.53 -18.65
CA GLU A 308 -7.21 15.11 -17.35
C GLU A 308 -8.65 14.78 -16.96
N GLY A 309 -8.89 14.58 -15.66
CA GLY A 309 -10.20 14.19 -15.15
C GLY A 309 -10.44 12.68 -15.25
N TRP A 310 -11.32 12.28 -16.18
CA TRP A 310 -11.71 10.89 -16.41
C TRP A 310 -10.70 10.18 -17.32
N GLN A 311 -10.21 9.01 -16.90
CA GLN A 311 -9.19 8.23 -17.59
C GLN A 311 -9.71 7.55 -18.86
N LEU A 312 -11.00 7.22 -18.91
CA LEU A 312 -11.59 6.61 -20.09
C LEU A 312 -11.83 7.66 -21.19
N HIS A 313 -11.65 7.28 -22.45
CA HIS A 313 -11.78 8.18 -23.61
C HIS A 313 -13.21 8.63 -23.93
N ARG A 314 -14.15 8.49 -22.99
CA ARG A 314 -15.53 8.98 -23.08
C ARG A 314 -15.93 9.60 -21.74
N GLU A 315 -16.89 10.51 -21.75
CA GLU A 315 -17.48 11.01 -20.50
C GLU A 315 -18.36 9.94 -19.83
N PRO A 316 -18.48 9.93 -18.48
CA PRO A 316 -19.43 9.07 -17.79
C PRO A 316 -20.87 9.44 -18.08
N ASP A 317 -21.73 8.43 -18.22
CA ASP A 317 -23.17 8.60 -18.40
C ASP A 317 -23.85 9.10 -17.11
N LEU A 318 -23.26 8.81 -15.94
CA LEU A 318 -23.71 9.32 -14.65
C LEU A 318 -22.51 9.62 -13.74
N VAL A 319 -22.51 10.81 -13.12
CA VAL A 319 -21.50 11.22 -12.13
C VAL A 319 -22.16 11.40 -10.77
N VAL A 320 -21.64 10.72 -9.76
CA VAL A 320 -22.15 10.76 -8.38
C VAL A 320 -21.02 11.19 -7.44
N ALA A 321 -21.22 12.27 -6.69
CA ALA A 321 -20.27 12.71 -5.68
C ALA A 321 -20.53 12.00 -4.34
N MET A 322 -19.48 11.82 -3.53
CA MET A 322 -19.61 11.20 -2.21
C MET A 322 -20.52 11.99 -1.26
N SER A 323 -20.71 13.29 -1.49
CA SER A 323 -21.53 14.17 -0.66
C SER A 323 -21.88 15.45 -1.43
N LYS A 324 -22.71 16.32 -0.83
CA LYS A 324 -23.00 17.65 -1.38
C LYS A 324 -21.94 18.71 -1.05
N GLN A 325 -21.15 18.48 -0.02
CA GLN A 325 -20.15 19.42 0.50
C GLN A 325 -18.81 18.70 0.70
N PRO A 326 -17.67 19.35 0.43
CA PRO A 326 -16.36 18.74 0.65
C PRO A 326 -16.19 18.24 2.09
N PHE A 327 -15.57 17.08 2.24
CA PHE A 327 -15.14 16.58 3.54
C PHE A 327 -13.85 17.31 3.95
N ARG A 328 -13.72 17.62 5.25
CA ARG A 328 -12.53 18.27 5.82
C ARG A 328 -11.61 17.22 6.44
N ILE A 329 -10.35 17.22 6.01
CA ILE A 329 -9.30 16.32 6.49
C ILE A 329 -8.35 17.13 7.38
N PRO A 330 -8.07 16.69 8.63
CA PRO A 330 -7.14 17.38 9.52
C PRO A 330 -5.70 17.35 8.98
N ALA A 331 -4.85 18.25 9.50
CA ALA A 331 -3.44 18.32 9.11
C ALA A 331 -2.61 17.11 9.59
N GLU A 332 -2.91 16.60 10.77
CA GLU A 332 -2.19 15.50 11.42
C GLU A 332 -3.19 14.56 12.11
N GLY A 333 -2.67 13.42 12.56
CA GLY A 333 -3.42 12.42 13.30
C GLY A 333 -4.06 11.38 12.41
N GLU A 334 -5.00 10.64 13.00
CA GLU A 334 -5.67 9.53 12.33
C GLU A 334 -7.08 9.94 11.87
N VAL A 335 -7.42 9.54 10.64
CA VAL A 335 -8.76 9.71 10.09
C VAL A 335 -9.40 8.35 9.98
N LYS A 336 -10.37 8.07 10.86
CA LYS A 336 -11.18 6.84 10.78
C LYS A 336 -11.85 6.74 9.41
N TYR A 337 -12.14 5.52 8.98
CA TYR A 337 -12.93 5.31 7.77
C TYR A 337 -14.23 6.13 7.78
N GLN A 338 -14.47 6.82 6.67
CA GLN A 338 -15.68 7.63 6.48
C GLN A 338 -16.62 6.92 5.52
N TYR A 339 -17.91 6.90 5.84
CA TYR A 339 -18.93 6.28 5.03
C TYR A 339 -19.94 7.32 4.59
N PHE A 340 -20.16 7.43 3.28
CA PHE A 340 -21.16 8.33 2.71
C PHE A 340 -22.20 7.54 1.93
N LEU A 341 -23.44 7.54 2.41
CA LEU A 341 -24.59 6.97 1.71
C LEU A 341 -25.18 8.03 0.77
N VAL A 342 -25.23 7.73 -0.53
CA VAL A 342 -25.64 8.66 -1.57
C VAL A 342 -26.73 8.03 -2.43
N ASP A 343 -27.72 8.85 -2.79
CA ASP A 343 -28.71 8.50 -3.80
C ASP A 343 -28.22 8.95 -5.19
N PRO A 344 -27.90 8.03 -6.11
CA PRO A 344 -27.49 8.36 -7.47
C PRO A 344 -28.65 8.86 -8.35
N GLY A 345 -29.91 8.76 -7.89
CA GLY A 345 -31.08 9.22 -8.63
C GLY A 345 -31.48 8.32 -9.81
N LEU A 346 -31.07 7.05 -9.80
CA LEU A 346 -31.39 6.08 -10.84
C LEU A 346 -32.89 5.76 -10.85
N LYS A 347 -33.57 6.10 -11.95
CA LYS A 347 -35.02 5.87 -12.14
C LYS A 347 -35.34 4.53 -12.81
N GLU A 348 -34.35 3.94 -13.46
CA GLU A 348 -34.45 2.66 -14.17
C GLU A 348 -33.22 1.81 -13.88
N ASP A 349 -33.33 0.51 -14.17
CA ASP A 349 -32.22 -0.42 -14.07
C ASP A 349 -31.15 -0.08 -15.11
N VAL A 350 -29.89 -0.09 -14.70
CA VAL A 350 -28.76 0.21 -15.58
C VAL A 350 -27.72 -0.91 -15.57
N TRP A 351 -27.03 -1.05 -16.69
CA TRP A 351 -25.91 -1.96 -16.86
C TRP A 351 -24.63 -1.16 -17.03
N ILE A 352 -23.66 -1.44 -16.16
CA ILE A 352 -22.41 -0.68 -16.04
C ILE A 352 -21.26 -1.53 -16.56
N ASN A 353 -20.62 -1.08 -17.65
CA ASN A 353 -19.44 -1.76 -18.20
C ASN A 353 -18.13 -1.28 -17.58
N ALA A 354 -18.12 -0.07 -17.03
CA ALA A 354 -17.00 0.49 -16.30
C ALA A 354 -17.48 1.46 -15.23
N ALA A 355 -16.73 1.57 -14.16
CA ALA A 355 -16.89 2.63 -13.18
C ALA A 355 -15.50 3.17 -12.84
N GLU A 356 -15.41 4.47 -12.63
CA GLU A 356 -14.17 5.18 -12.34
C GLU A 356 -14.37 6.09 -11.14
N VAL A 357 -13.44 6.05 -10.18
CA VAL A 357 -13.41 7.02 -9.08
C VAL A 357 -12.36 8.07 -9.39
N VAL A 358 -12.76 9.34 -9.26
CA VAL A 358 -11.87 10.49 -9.35
C VAL A 358 -11.84 11.17 -7.98
N PRO A 359 -10.70 11.07 -7.25
CA PRO A 359 -10.50 11.83 -6.03
C PRO A 359 -10.61 13.33 -6.28
N GLY A 360 -11.26 14.06 -5.38
CA GLY A 360 -11.24 15.53 -5.40
C GLY A 360 -9.88 16.08 -5.02
N ASN A 361 -9.16 15.36 -4.14
CA ASN A 361 -7.81 15.67 -3.69
C ASN A 361 -6.97 14.39 -3.57
N ARG A 362 -6.21 14.09 -4.64
CA ARG A 362 -5.34 12.91 -4.72
C ARG A 362 -4.25 12.86 -3.63
N ALA A 363 -3.88 14.00 -3.04
CA ALA A 363 -2.83 14.05 -2.04
C ALA A 363 -3.24 13.44 -0.69
N VAL A 364 -4.55 13.40 -0.38
CA VAL A 364 -5.06 12.88 0.90
C VAL A 364 -5.93 11.64 0.78
N VAL A 365 -6.52 11.36 -0.40
CA VAL A 365 -7.34 10.16 -0.60
C VAL A 365 -6.45 8.94 -0.82
N HIS A 366 -6.40 8.06 0.19
CA HIS A 366 -5.58 6.85 0.13
C HIS A 366 -6.32 5.65 -0.45
N HIS A 367 -7.62 5.49 -0.20
CA HIS A 367 -8.44 4.56 -0.98
C HIS A 367 -9.91 4.95 -0.94
N VAL A 368 -10.64 4.43 -1.93
CA VAL A 368 -12.10 4.57 -2.03
C VAL A 368 -12.67 3.24 -2.46
N ILE A 369 -13.75 2.78 -1.83
CA ILE A 369 -14.55 1.68 -2.35
C ILE A 369 -15.98 2.18 -2.49
N VAL A 370 -16.53 2.04 -3.70
CA VAL A 370 -17.93 2.38 -3.98
C VAL A 370 -18.72 1.09 -4.05
N PHE A 371 -19.65 0.92 -3.12
CA PHE A 371 -20.56 -0.20 -3.08
C PHE A 371 -21.94 0.20 -3.60
N ASN A 372 -22.57 -0.68 -4.37
CA ASN A 372 -24.02 -0.70 -4.54
C ASN A 372 -24.66 -1.33 -3.30
N ALA A 373 -25.46 -0.54 -2.58
CA ALA A 373 -26.14 -0.90 -1.33
C ALA A 373 -27.64 -1.19 -1.53
N GLY A 374 -28.13 -1.29 -2.77
CA GLY A 374 -29.53 -1.62 -3.05
C GLY A 374 -30.52 -0.63 -2.42
N ASP A 375 -31.54 -1.12 -1.71
CA ASP A 375 -32.61 -0.31 -1.09
C ASP A 375 -32.14 0.58 0.09
N GLY A 376 -30.85 0.53 0.45
CA GLY A 376 -30.26 1.32 1.53
C GLY A 376 -30.28 0.64 2.90
N ARG A 377 -30.78 -0.61 3.01
CA ARG A 377 -30.59 -1.42 4.22
C ARG A 377 -29.14 -1.88 4.31
N ILE A 378 -28.40 -1.31 5.26
CA ILE A 378 -26.97 -1.57 5.44
C ILE A 378 -26.79 -2.92 6.13
N VAL A 379 -26.71 -4.00 5.36
CA VAL A 379 -26.12 -5.27 5.81
C VAL A 379 -24.85 -5.46 4.98
N ASP A 380 -23.68 -5.60 5.64
CA ASP A 380 -22.37 -5.73 4.97
C ASP A 380 -22.30 -6.82 3.92
N ASP A 381 -23.18 -7.79 4.05
CA ASP A 381 -23.25 -8.99 3.24
C ASP A 381 -24.00 -8.79 1.91
N ASP A 382 -24.72 -7.68 1.74
CA ASP A 382 -25.49 -7.35 0.52
C ASP A 382 -24.81 -6.32 -0.39
N ARG A 383 -23.67 -5.76 0.04
CA ARG A 383 -22.92 -4.73 -0.69
C ARG A 383 -22.18 -5.33 -1.88
N GLN A 384 -22.51 -4.91 -3.10
CA GLN A 384 -21.74 -5.26 -4.30
C GLN A 384 -20.72 -4.16 -4.59
N MET A 385 -19.43 -4.50 -4.65
CA MET A 385 -18.40 -3.55 -5.06
C MET A 385 -18.60 -3.16 -6.53
N LEU A 386 -18.80 -1.86 -6.79
CA LEU A 386 -18.86 -1.32 -8.15
C LEU A 386 -17.46 -1.04 -8.67
N VAL A 387 -16.66 -0.33 -7.88
CA VAL A 387 -15.29 0.08 -8.20
C VAL A 387 -14.52 0.39 -6.91
N ALA A 388 -13.21 0.18 -6.96
CA ALA A 388 -12.27 0.66 -5.95
C ALA A 388 -11.24 1.59 -6.59
N TYR A 389 -10.78 2.57 -5.82
CA TYR A 389 -9.61 3.39 -6.10
C TYR A 389 -8.55 3.12 -5.06
N VAL A 390 -7.35 2.87 -5.54
CA VAL A 390 -6.11 2.86 -4.79
C VAL A 390 -5.11 3.66 -5.63
N PRO A 391 -4.24 4.48 -5.01
CA PRO A 391 -3.09 5.09 -5.65
C PRO A 391 -2.47 4.20 -6.73
N GLY A 392 -2.37 4.72 -7.95
CA GLY A 392 -1.73 4.05 -9.08
C GLY A 392 -2.58 3.01 -9.83
N LEU A 393 -3.74 2.60 -9.32
CA LEU A 393 -4.64 1.70 -10.05
C LEU A 393 -5.28 2.43 -11.24
N ARG A 394 -5.15 1.84 -12.43
CA ARG A 394 -5.78 2.36 -13.66
C ARG A 394 -7.11 1.67 -13.94
N VAL A 395 -8.08 2.47 -14.35
CA VAL A 395 -9.41 1.97 -14.69
C VAL A 395 -9.36 1.36 -16.09
N THR A 396 -9.86 0.14 -16.21
CA THR A 396 -10.08 -0.51 -17.50
C THR A 396 -11.53 -1.01 -17.50
N PRO A 397 -12.28 -0.82 -18.60
CA PRO A 397 -13.61 -1.38 -18.72
C PRO A 397 -13.61 -2.90 -18.54
N LEU A 398 -14.74 -3.44 -18.11
CA LEU A 398 -14.98 -4.89 -18.16
C LEU A 398 -14.87 -5.38 -19.61
N PRO A 399 -14.55 -6.67 -19.84
CA PRO A 399 -14.48 -7.23 -21.17
C PRO A 399 -15.77 -7.00 -21.97
N LYS A 400 -15.65 -6.97 -23.30
CA LYS A 400 -16.77 -6.67 -24.21
C LYS A 400 -17.99 -7.54 -23.89
N GLY A 401 -19.15 -6.90 -23.75
CA GLY A 401 -20.42 -7.54 -23.45
C GLY A 401 -20.59 -8.00 -22.00
N MET A 402 -19.68 -7.64 -21.09
CA MET A 402 -19.79 -7.92 -19.65
C MET A 402 -20.14 -6.64 -18.88
N ALA A 403 -21.04 -6.73 -17.90
CA ALA A 403 -21.48 -5.57 -17.12
C ALA A 403 -21.98 -5.93 -15.72
N LYS A 404 -21.87 -4.99 -14.77
CA LYS A 404 -22.54 -5.06 -13.46
C LYS A 404 -23.94 -4.46 -13.58
N HIS A 405 -24.95 -5.12 -13.01
CA HIS A 405 -26.33 -4.61 -12.95
C HIS A 405 -26.53 -3.75 -11.71
N VAL A 406 -27.23 -2.62 -11.86
CA VAL A 406 -27.66 -1.76 -10.76
C VAL A 406 -29.14 -1.46 -10.94
N ALA A 407 -29.95 -1.88 -9.96
CA ALA A 407 -31.39 -1.69 -9.99
C ALA A 407 -31.79 -0.22 -9.77
N ALA A 408 -32.94 0.18 -10.32
CA ALA A 408 -33.56 1.47 -10.04
C ALA A 408 -33.69 1.72 -8.53
N GLY A 409 -33.48 2.96 -8.10
CA GLY A 409 -33.57 3.37 -6.70
C GLY A 409 -32.40 2.95 -5.80
N SER A 410 -31.44 2.17 -6.33
CA SER A 410 -30.26 1.72 -5.57
C SER A 410 -29.48 2.89 -4.98
N LYS A 411 -28.97 2.73 -3.76
CA LYS A 411 -28.07 3.69 -3.08
C LYS A 411 -26.62 3.25 -3.20
N PHE A 412 -25.70 4.21 -3.17
CA PHE A 412 -24.27 3.94 -3.15
C PHE A 412 -23.67 4.28 -1.79
N ILE A 413 -22.71 3.47 -1.35
CA ILE A 413 -21.88 3.76 -0.18
C ILE A 413 -20.46 4.02 -0.66
N PHE A 414 -19.96 5.22 -0.39
CA PHE A 414 -18.54 5.55 -0.51
C PHE A 414 -17.87 5.25 0.81
N GLN A 415 -17.01 4.24 0.82
CA GLN A 415 -16.09 3.96 1.92
C GLN A 415 -14.76 4.67 1.60
N MET A 416 -14.42 5.68 2.40
CA MET A 416 -13.29 6.59 2.18
C MET A 416 -12.24 6.42 3.28
N HIS A 417 -10.97 6.38 2.89
CA HIS A 417 -9.83 6.46 3.81
C HIS A 417 -8.85 7.52 3.36
N TYR A 418 -8.44 8.34 4.34
CA TYR A 418 -7.61 9.50 4.13
C TYR A 418 -6.29 9.38 4.90
N THR A 419 -5.24 9.96 4.33
CA THR A 419 -3.94 10.11 4.99
C THR A 419 -3.62 11.61 5.10
N PRO A 420 -3.54 12.17 6.32
CA PRO A 420 -3.11 13.55 6.52
C PRO A 420 -1.69 13.81 6.01
N ILE A 421 -1.44 15.04 5.54
CA ILE A 421 -0.18 15.44 4.88
C ILE A 421 0.49 16.65 5.54
N GLY A 422 0.21 16.91 6.82
CA GLY A 422 0.79 18.03 7.59
C GLY A 422 0.10 19.38 7.38
N THR A 423 -0.95 19.45 6.56
CA THR A 423 -1.78 20.65 6.35
C THR A 423 -3.25 20.26 6.25
N GLU A 424 -4.18 21.13 6.67
CA GLU A 424 -5.61 20.87 6.53
C GLU A 424 -6.00 20.82 5.05
N GLN A 425 -6.83 19.85 4.67
CA GLN A 425 -7.21 19.59 3.29
C GLN A 425 -8.72 19.41 3.14
N LEU A 426 -9.21 19.59 1.92
CA LEU A 426 -10.60 19.30 1.54
C LEU A 426 -10.62 18.25 0.43
N ASP A 427 -11.62 17.38 0.45
CA ASP A 427 -11.89 16.41 -0.63
C ASP A 427 -13.37 16.38 -1.02
N LEU A 428 -13.64 16.24 -2.31
CA LEU A 428 -14.96 15.96 -2.85
C LEU A 428 -14.84 14.91 -3.96
N THR A 429 -14.53 13.68 -3.56
CA THR A 429 -14.43 12.51 -4.45
C THR A 429 -15.74 12.22 -5.18
N LYS A 430 -15.61 11.76 -6.43
CA LYS A 430 -16.74 11.38 -7.30
C LYS A 430 -16.51 10.01 -7.96
N VAL A 431 -17.61 9.35 -8.32
CA VAL A 431 -17.60 8.18 -9.19
C VAL A 431 -18.33 8.49 -10.50
N GLY A 432 -17.75 8.09 -11.62
CA GLY A 432 -18.35 8.11 -12.95
C GLY A 432 -18.74 6.69 -13.35
N LEU A 433 -19.98 6.53 -13.81
CA LEU A 433 -20.51 5.26 -14.29
C LEU A 433 -20.68 5.30 -15.80
N TYR A 434 -20.28 4.22 -16.45
CA TYR A 434 -20.30 4.08 -17.89
C TYR A 434 -21.24 2.94 -18.28
N PHE A 435 -22.32 3.30 -18.96
CA PHE A 435 -23.40 2.40 -19.29
C PHE A 435 -23.12 1.62 -20.58
N ILE A 436 -23.79 0.49 -20.69
CA ILE A 436 -23.90 -0.33 -21.90
C ILE A 436 -25.37 -0.69 -22.11
N ASP A 437 -25.81 -0.72 -23.36
CA ASP A 437 -27.17 -1.14 -23.71
C ASP A 437 -27.40 -2.59 -23.25
N ALA A 438 -28.54 -2.85 -22.60
CA ALA A 438 -28.89 -4.17 -22.09
C ALA A 438 -28.85 -5.27 -23.17
N LYS A 439 -29.15 -4.92 -24.43
CA LYS A 439 -29.10 -5.83 -25.60
C LYS A 439 -27.69 -6.33 -25.93
N ASP A 440 -26.66 -5.57 -25.55
CA ASP A 440 -25.26 -5.86 -25.82
C ASP A 440 -24.60 -6.59 -24.64
N VAL A 441 -25.34 -6.78 -23.53
CA VAL A 441 -24.87 -7.52 -22.36
C VAL A 441 -25.05 -9.02 -22.58
N THR A 442 -23.92 -9.70 -22.66
CA THR A 442 -23.83 -11.16 -22.77
C THR A 442 -23.62 -11.82 -21.40
N HIS A 443 -22.95 -11.14 -20.48
CA HIS A 443 -22.65 -11.65 -19.14
C HIS A 443 -22.86 -10.58 -18.06
N THR A 444 -23.41 -11.01 -16.92
CA THR A 444 -23.42 -10.19 -15.70
C THR A 444 -22.18 -10.47 -14.88
N VAL A 445 -21.54 -9.41 -14.37
CA VAL A 445 -20.36 -9.49 -13.52
C VAL A 445 -20.75 -9.27 -12.07
N GLN A 446 -20.23 -10.12 -11.19
CA GLN A 446 -20.43 -10.04 -9.74
C GLN A 446 -19.09 -10.16 -9.03
N THR A 447 -18.94 -9.38 -7.97
CA THR A 447 -17.81 -9.51 -7.05
C THR A 447 -18.17 -10.51 -5.98
N ILE A 448 -17.42 -11.60 -5.91
CA ILE A 448 -17.47 -12.58 -4.83
C ILE A 448 -16.30 -12.36 -3.87
N SER A 449 -16.38 -12.93 -2.68
CA SER A 449 -15.31 -12.79 -1.68
C SER A 449 -15.12 -14.06 -0.86
N THR A 450 -13.92 -14.62 -0.85
CA THR A 450 -13.51 -15.55 0.19
C THR A 450 -13.13 -14.72 1.42
N ARG A 451 -13.68 -15.02 2.60
CA ARG A 451 -13.39 -14.24 3.82
C ARG A 451 -13.45 -15.07 5.07
N SER A 452 -12.70 -14.68 6.09
CA SER A 452 -12.88 -15.21 7.45
C SER A 452 -12.94 -14.05 8.43
N ARG A 453 -14.06 -13.96 9.17
CA ARG A 453 -14.18 -13.05 10.34
C ARG A 453 -13.70 -13.69 11.64
N SER A 454 -13.44 -15.00 11.60
CA SER A 454 -13.07 -15.79 12.78
C SER A 454 -11.59 -16.12 12.73
N PHE A 455 -10.77 -15.15 13.11
CA PHE A 455 -9.34 -15.35 13.36
C PHE A 455 -8.90 -14.46 14.52
N ARG A 456 -7.76 -14.83 15.11
CA ARG A 456 -7.12 -14.11 16.20
C ARG A 456 -5.63 -14.08 15.94
N ILE A 457 -5.09 -12.89 15.74
CA ILE A 457 -3.66 -12.67 15.50
C ILE A 457 -3.03 -12.39 16.85
N GLU A 458 -2.19 -13.31 17.30
CA GLU A 458 -1.54 -13.21 18.60
C GLU A 458 -0.50 -12.08 18.61
N PRO A 459 -0.26 -11.46 19.78
CA PRO A 459 0.73 -10.40 19.91
C PRO A 459 2.15 -10.93 19.72
N MET A 460 3.05 -10.05 19.29
CA MET A 460 4.50 -10.26 19.23
C MET A 460 4.96 -11.41 18.31
N LYS A 461 4.11 -11.87 17.38
CA LYS A 461 4.39 -12.99 16.47
C LYS A 461 4.32 -12.57 15.01
N ASP A 462 5.32 -13.03 14.25
CA ASP A 462 5.39 -12.93 12.79
C ASP A 462 4.76 -14.17 12.11
N ASP A 463 4.44 -14.05 10.83
CA ASP A 463 4.00 -15.06 9.86
C ASP A 463 2.85 -15.96 10.37
N GLN A 464 1.85 -15.36 11.00
CA GLN A 464 0.67 -16.07 11.48
C GLN A 464 -0.28 -16.34 10.31
N ARG A 465 -0.54 -17.62 10.01
CA ARG A 465 -1.24 -18.04 8.79
C ARG A 465 -2.69 -18.42 9.06
N PHE A 466 -3.57 -17.97 8.17
CA PHE A 466 -5.02 -18.21 8.23
C PHE A 466 -5.57 -18.59 6.86
N VAL A 467 -6.76 -19.18 6.87
CA VAL A 467 -7.49 -19.60 5.66
C VAL A 467 -8.88 -18.97 5.67
N THR A 468 -9.32 -18.47 4.52
CA THR A 468 -10.67 -17.92 4.35
C THR A 468 -11.68 -19.06 4.32
N VAL A 469 -12.95 -18.75 4.57
CA VAL A 469 -14.02 -19.70 4.23
C VAL A 469 -14.07 -19.86 2.70
N PRO A 470 -13.99 -21.10 2.17
CA PRO A 470 -14.09 -21.35 0.74
C PRO A 470 -15.43 -20.91 0.16
N VAL A 471 -15.41 -20.40 -1.07
CA VAL A 471 -16.62 -20.13 -1.86
C VAL A 471 -16.72 -21.18 -2.96
N THR A 472 -17.80 -21.97 -2.95
CA THR A 472 -18.08 -22.96 -3.98
C THR A 472 -18.82 -22.30 -5.14
N ALA A 473 -18.32 -22.50 -6.37
CA ALA A 473 -18.96 -22.05 -7.59
C ALA A 473 -20.34 -22.73 -7.75
N PRO A 474 -21.45 -21.97 -7.73
CA PRO A 474 -22.80 -22.55 -7.81
C PRO A 474 -23.20 -22.97 -9.24
N ALA A 475 -22.49 -22.45 -10.25
CA ALA A 475 -22.61 -22.82 -11.66
C ALA A 475 -21.23 -22.68 -12.34
N ASP A 476 -21.19 -22.87 -13.65
CA ASP A 476 -20.03 -22.54 -14.46
C ASP A 476 -19.91 -21.01 -14.56
N LEU A 477 -18.73 -20.48 -14.25
CA LEU A 477 -18.44 -19.05 -14.17
C LEU A 477 -17.17 -18.74 -14.98
N LEU A 478 -16.98 -17.47 -15.34
CA LEU A 478 -15.70 -16.96 -15.83
C LEU A 478 -15.06 -16.07 -14.75
N LEU A 479 -13.91 -16.46 -14.22
CA LEU A 479 -13.12 -15.61 -13.34
C LEU A 479 -12.41 -14.55 -14.17
N LEU A 480 -12.55 -13.28 -13.78
CA LEU A 480 -11.99 -12.12 -14.48
C LEU A 480 -10.80 -11.51 -13.75
N SER A 481 -10.90 -11.36 -12.43
CA SER A 481 -9.85 -10.73 -11.62
C SER A 481 -9.90 -11.18 -10.17
N MET A 482 -8.80 -10.96 -9.46
CA MET A 482 -8.67 -11.22 -8.02
C MET A 482 -8.06 -9.99 -7.33
N SER A 483 -8.54 -9.65 -6.14
CA SER A 483 -8.10 -8.46 -5.39
C SER A 483 -8.00 -8.81 -3.90
N PRO A 484 -6.82 -9.23 -3.40
CA PRO A 484 -6.64 -9.50 -1.98
C PRO A 484 -6.74 -8.21 -1.18
N HIS A 485 -7.33 -8.31 0.01
CA HIS A 485 -7.53 -7.19 0.93
C HIS A 485 -7.25 -7.62 2.37
N MET A 486 -6.29 -6.93 2.96
CA MET A 486 -5.84 -6.99 4.35
C MET A 486 -5.38 -5.59 4.77
N HIS A 487 -5.30 -5.34 6.07
CA HIS A 487 -4.83 -4.11 6.70
C HIS A 487 -3.32 -4.16 7.00
N LEU A 488 -2.88 -3.38 8.00
CA LEU A 488 -1.47 -3.05 8.27
C LEU A 488 -0.58 -4.27 8.59
N ARG A 489 -1.15 -5.39 9.02
CA ARG A 489 -0.38 -6.60 9.36
C ARG A 489 -0.32 -7.60 8.22
N GLY A 490 -1.06 -7.39 7.14
CA GLY A 490 -1.04 -8.28 5.98
C GLY A 490 0.36 -8.44 5.41
N LYS A 491 0.83 -9.68 5.28
CA LYS A 491 2.18 -10.03 4.81
C LYS A 491 2.17 -10.77 3.48
N SER A 492 1.24 -11.71 3.31
CA SER A 492 1.06 -12.44 2.06
C SER A 492 -0.40 -12.86 1.85
N PHE A 493 -0.79 -13.04 0.59
CA PHE A 493 -2.11 -13.58 0.23
C PHE A 493 -2.03 -14.49 -0.99
N ARG A 494 -2.63 -15.68 -0.94
CA ARG A 494 -2.68 -16.64 -2.05
C ARG A 494 -4.11 -17.10 -2.32
N TYR A 495 -4.47 -17.18 -3.60
CA TYR A 495 -5.72 -17.77 -4.08
C TYR A 495 -5.47 -19.15 -4.66
N GLU A 496 -6.27 -20.11 -4.23
CA GLU A 496 -6.30 -21.47 -4.78
C GLU A 496 -7.70 -21.84 -5.26
N ALA A 497 -7.74 -22.60 -6.35
CA ALA A 497 -8.93 -23.31 -6.81
C ALA A 497 -8.78 -24.81 -6.51
N ILE A 498 -9.75 -25.36 -5.79
CA ILE A 498 -9.94 -26.80 -5.61
C ILE A 498 -10.99 -27.23 -6.63
N TRP A 499 -10.55 -27.90 -7.68
CA TRP A 499 -11.38 -28.34 -8.80
C TRP A 499 -12.28 -29.53 -8.40
N PRO A 500 -13.38 -29.80 -9.14
CA PRO A 500 -14.30 -30.90 -8.84
C PRO A 500 -13.64 -32.29 -8.85
N ASP A 501 -12.54 -32.46 -9.58
CA ASP A 501 -11.73 -33.69 -9.64
C ASP A 501 -10.73 -33.82 -8.49
N GLY A 502 -10.68 -32.86 -7.57
CA GLY A 502 -9.75 -32.81 -6.44
C GLY A 502 -8.40 -32.16 -6.75
N ARG A 503 -8.13 -31.72 -7.99
CA ARG A 503 -6.93 -30.95 -8.32
C ARG A 503 -6.92 -29.64 -7.55
N ILE A 504 -5.74 -29.22 -7.10
CA ILE A 504 -5.52 -27.91 -6.48
C ILE A 504 -4.62 -27.10 -7.41
N GLU A 505 -5.01 -25.87 -7.71
CA GLU A 505 -4.25 -24.94 -8.55
C GLU A 505 -4.16 -23.58 -7.88
N THR A 506 -2.94 -23.04 -7.77
CA THR A 506 -2.73 -21.65 -7.36
C THR A 506 -3.07 -20.72 -8.52
N LEU A 507 -4.05 -19.84 -8.31
CA LEU A 507 -4.50 -18.86 -9.31
C LEU A 507 -3.71 -17.55 -9.23
N LEU A 508 -3.36 -17.14 -8.02
CA LEU A 508 -2.61 -15.93 -7.71
C LEU A 508 -1.85 -16.14 -6.40
N ASP A 509 -0.58 -15.76 -6.34
CA ASP A 509 0.20 -15.71 -5.12
C ASP A 509 0.82 -14.33 -4.96
N VAL A 510 0.60 -13.68 -3.81
CA VAL A 510 1.12 -12.36 -3.46
C VAL A 510 1.99 -12.51 -2.22
N PRO A 511 3.26 -12.93 -2.36
CA PRO A 511 4.15 -13.26 -1.24
C PRO A 511 4.64 -12.04 -0.45
N ARG A 512 4.51 -10.83 -1.00
CA ARG A 512 4.89 -9.55 -0.36
C ARG A 512 3.73 -8.57 -0.46
N TYR A 513 2.64 -8.88 0.23
CA TYR A 513 1.50 -7.99 0.29
C TYR A 513 1.92 -6.65 0.93
N ASP A 514 1.42 -5.54 0.38
CA ASP A 514 1.63 -4.21 0.94
C ASP A 514 0.28 -3.49 1.02
N PHE A 515 -0.10 -3.07 2.23
CA PHE A 515 -1.36 -2.38 2.51
C PHE A 515 -1.57 -1.10 1.68
N ASN A 516 -0.48 -0.43 1.29
CA ASN A 516 -0.57 0.78 0.49
C ASN A 516 -0.86 0.48 -0.99
N TRP A 517 -0.68 -0.78 -1.43
CA TRP A 517 -0.78 -1.21 -2.82
C TRP A 517 -1.74 -2.39 -3.00
N GLN A 518 -3.03 -2.14 -2.74
CA GLN A 518 -4.09 -3.14 -2.85
C GLN A 518 -4.58 -3.28 -4.30
N THR A 519 -3.75 -3.96 -5.09
CA THR A 519 -3.93 -4.07 -6.54
C THR A 519 -5.02 -5.08 -6.90
N THR A 520 -5.79 -4.78 -7.95
CA THR A 520 -6.64 -5.76 -8.64
C THR A 520 -5.83 -6.45 -9.73
N TYR A 521 -5.70 -7.77 -9.65
CA TYR A 521 -5.00 -8.60 -10.63
C TYR A 521 -5.99 -9.09 -11.69
N ARG A 522 -6.00 -8.45 -12.87
CA ARG A 522 -6.92 -8.77 -13.96
C ARG A 522 -6.31 -9.84 -14.84
N LEU A 523 -6.98 -10.98 -14.97
CA LEU A 523 -6.48 -12.07 -15.82
C LEU A 523 -6.38 -11.60 -17.27
N ALA A 524 -5.30 -12.01 -17.95
CA ALA A 524 -5.11 -11.72 -19.37
C ALA A 524 -6.24 -12.32 -20.23
N GLU A 525 -6.73 -13.49 -19.82
CA GLU A 525 -7.87 -14.17 -20.41
C GLU A 525 -8.81 -14.63 -19.29
N PRO A 526 -10.14 -14.42 -19.41
CA PRO A 526 -11.10 -14.95 -18.46
C PRO A 526 -10.94 -16.47 -18.27
N ARG A 527 -10.88 -16.93 -17.01
CA ARG A 527 -10.67 -18.34 -16.69
C ARG A 527 -12.01 -19.02 -16.43
N HIS A 528 -12.28 -20.11 -17.15
CA HIS A 528 -13.46 -20.94 -16.89
C HIS A 528 -13.34 -21.67 -15.55
N ILE A 529 -14.34 -21.49 -14.68
CA ILE A 529 -14.47 -22.10 -13.36
C ILE A 529 -15.74 -22.96 -13.36
N PRO A 530 -15.61 -24.29 -13.46
CA PRO A 530 -16.74 -25.21 -13.42
C PRO A 530 -17.49 -25.14 -12.10
N ARG A 531 -18.78 -25.46 -12.14
CA ARG A 531 -19.61 -25.68 -10.97
C ARG A 531 -18.94 -26.65 -10.00
N GLY A 532 -19.03 -26.35 -8.71
CA GLY A 532 -18.45 -27.17 -7.64
C GLY A 532 -16.99 -26.86 -7.33
N THR A 533 -16.29 -26.09 -8.18
CA THR A 533 -14.94 -25.59 -7.87
C THR A 533 -14.99 -24.73 -6.62
N LYS A 534 -14.06 -24.93 -5.67
CA LYS A 534 -13.95 -24.11 -4.45
C LYS A 534 -12.81 -23.11 -4.61
N LEU A 535 -13.10 -21.84 -4.41
CA LEU A 535 -12.10 -20.78 -4.32
C LEU A 535 -11.74 -20.55 -2.85
N VAL A 536 -10.44 -20.50 -2.55
CA VAL A 536 -9.91 -20.36 -1.19
C VAL A 536 -8.80 -19.32 -1.17
N GLY A 537 -8.81 -18.45 -0.17
CA GLY A 537 -7.72 -17.53 0.17
C GLY A 537 -6.90 -18.03 1.35
N TYR A 538 -5.59 -17.89 1.28
CA TYR A 538 -4.63 -18.12 2.35
C TYR A 538 -3.91 -16.82 2.64
N ALA A 539 -3.87 -16.37 3.88
CA ALA A 539 -3.20 -15.13 4.27
C ALA A 539 -2.19 -15.38 5.38
N SER A 540 -1.13 -14.58 5.41
CA SER A 540 -0.27 -14.47 6.58
C SER A 540 -0.18 -13.04 7.09
N PHE A 541 -0.05 -12.90 8.41
CA PHE A 541 0.05 -11.62 9.10
C PHE A 541 1.32 -11.53 9.95
N ASP A 542 1.92 -10.33 10.02
CA ASP A 542 3.04 -9.99 10.90
C ASP A 542 2.59 -9.02 12.00
N ASN A 543 2.41 -9.54 13.21
CA ASN A 543 2.12 -8.75 14.42
C ASN A 543 3.36 -8.64 15.34
N SER A 544 4.56 -8.78 14.78
CA SER A 544 5.81 -8.58 15.51
C SER A 544 6.19 -7.10 15.59
N PRO A 545 7.09 -6.71 16.52
CA PRO A 545 7.66 -5.36 16.57
C PRO A 545 8.49 -4.97 15.34
N ASN A 546 8.83 -5.94 14.47
CA ASN A 546 9.62 -5.68 13.27
C ASN A 546 8.76 -5.17 12.10
N ASN A 547 7.44 -5.36 12.17
CA ASN A 547 6.53 -4.77 11.20
C ASN A 547 6.37 -3.27 11.48
N LEU A 548 7.03 -2.44 10.68
CA LEU A 548 6.98 -0.97 10.81
C LEU A 548 5.59 -0.37 10.55
N ALA A 549 4.69 -1.12 9.90
CA ALA A 549 3.29 -0.70 9.72
C ALA A 549 2.43 -1.03 10.94
N ASN A 550 2.91 -1.86 11.87
CA ASN A 550 2.16 -2.30 13.03
C ASN A 550 2.08 -1.19 14.09
N PRO A 551 0.88 -0.65 14.38
CA PRO A 551 0.74 0.43 15.36
C PRO A 551 0.90 -0.04 16.81
N ASP A 552 0.65 -1.32 17.09
CA ASP A 552 0.80 -1.93 18.42
C ASP A 552 1.04 -3.45 18.28
N PRO A 553 2.29 -3.92 18.44
CA PRO A 553 2.61 -5.35 18.38
C PRO A 553 2.23 -6.12 19.65
N THR A 554 1.88 -5.43 20.74
CA THR A 554 1.52 -6.06 22.02
C THR A 554 0.03 -6.38 22.10
N ALA A 555 -0.78 -5.77 21.25
CA ALA A 555 -2.20 -6.04 21.13
C ALA A 555 -2.47 -7.37 20.41
N THR A 556 -3.48 -8.08 20.89
CA THR A 556 -4.14 -9.11 20.07
C THR A 556 -5.05 -8.41 19.06
N VAL A 557 -5.03 -8.87 17.81
CA VAL A 557 -5.86 -8.31 16.74
C VAL A 557 -6.87 -9.33 16.22
N VAL A 558 -8.07 -8.85 15.93
CA VAL A 558 -9.21 -9.61 15.40
C VAL A 558 -9.79 -8.88 14.20
N TRP A 559 -10.83 -9.46 13.59
CA TRP A 559 -11.56 -8.80 12.50
C TRP A 559 -12.08 -7.42 12.91
N GLY A 560 -11.87 -6.42 12.05
CA GLY A 560 -12.48 -5.10 12.21
C GLY A 560 -12.28 -4.21 10.99
N ASP A 561 -13.00 -3.09 10.97
CA ASP A 561 -13.04 -2.16 9.83
C ASP A 561 -11.87 -1.17 9.83
N GLN A 562 -11.27 -0.93 11.00
CA GLN A 562 -10.20 0.06 11.11
C GLN A 562 -8.86 -0.52 10.65
N SER A 563 -7.99 0.31 10.06
CA SER A 563 -6.69 -0.10 9.54
C SER A 563 -5.77 -0.73 10.61
N TRP A 564 -5.96 -0.41 11.90
CA TRP A 564 -5.24 -1.02 13.02
C TRP A 564 -5.90 -2.28 13.58
N GLU A 565 -7.15 -2.55 13.21
CA GLU A 565 -7.77 -3.88 13.29
C GLU A 565 -7.30 -4.71 12.09
N GLU A 566 -8.01 -5.76 11.69
CA GLU A 566 -7.57 -6.57 10.55
C GLU A 566 -8.72 -7.11 9.71
N MET A 567 -8.44 -7.36 8.43
CA MET A 567 -9.36 -8.04 7.51
C MET A 567 -8.63 -9.16 6.78
N MET A 568 -9.40 -10.16 6.38
CA MET A 568 -8.92 -11.24 5.52
C MET A 568 -9.96 -11.49 4.44
N ILE A 569 -9.82 -10.79 3.31
CA ILE A 569 -10.76 -10.88 2.19
C ILE A 569 -10.03 -11.14 0.89
N GLY A 570 -10.45 -12.18 0.18
CA GLY A 570 -10.07 -12.42 -1.19
C GLY A 570 -11.22 -12.09 -2.13
N TYR A 571 -11.26 -10.87 -2.69
CA TYR A 571 -12.26 -10.51 -3.69
C TYR A 571 -11.94 -11.12 -5.05
N ALA A 572 -12.98 -11.48 -5.80
CA ALA A 572 -12.86 -11.88 -7.19
C ALA A 572 -14.05 -11.39 -8.01
N ASP A 573 -13.80 -10.85 -9.20
CA ASP A 573 -14.88 -10.58 -10.16
C ASP A 573 -15.10 -11.82 -11.02
N VAL A 574 -16.34 -12.31 -11.05
CA VAL A 574 -16.78 -13.43 -11.87
C VAL A 574 -17.90 -13.00 -12.81
N ALA A 575 -17.92 -13.54 -14.03
CA ALA A 575 -18.95 -13.30 -15.02
C ALA A 575 -19.79 -14.56 -15.24
N VAL A 576 -21.09 -14.37 -15.41
CA VAL A 576 -22.05 -15.44 -15.74
C VAL A 576 -22.95 -15.01 -16.91
N PRO A 577 -23.32 -15.94 -17.81
CA PRO A 577 -24.19 -15.61 -18.94
C PRO A 577 -25.53 -15.01 -18.52
N VAL A 578 -26.02 -14.03 -19.30
CA VAL A 578 -27.36 -13.46 -19.14
C VAL A 578 -28.37 -14.37 -19.87
N ASN A 579 -28.92 -15.35 -19.15
CA ASN A 579 -29.92 -16.30 -19.64
C ASN A 579 -31.19 -16.21 -18.76
N GLY A 580 -31.93 -15.10 -18.81
CA GLY A 580 -33.25 -14.98 -18.18
C GLY A 580 -33.30 -15.17 -16.65
N ALA A 581 -34.39 -15.77 -16.13
CA ALA A 581 -34.67 -15.93 -14.70
C ALA A 581 -33.58 -16.69 -13.91
N ASP A 582 -32.75 -17.48 -14.60
CA ASP A 582 -31.62 -18.20 -14.01
C ASP A 582 -30.49 -17.26 -13.59
N THR A 583 -30.30 -16.11 -14.24
CA THR A 583 -29.25 -15.15 -13.89
C THR A 583 -29.51 -14.48 -12.54
N ALA A 584 -30.76 -14.10 -12.23
CA ALA A 584 -31.12 -13.52 -10.93
C ALA A 584 -31.09 -14.55 -9.78
N ARG A 585 -31.41 -15.82 -10.09
CA ARG A 585 -31.23 -16.93 -9.16
C ARG A 585 -29.73 -17.19 -8.91
N LEU A 586 -28.94 -17.28 -9.97
CA LEU A 586 -27.50 -17.52 -9.90
C LEU A 586 -26.78 -16.39 -9.16
N ALA A 587 -27.19 -15.14 -9.36
CA ALA A 587 -26.70 -14.00 -8.58
C ALA A 587 -26.98 -14.15 -7.09
N ARG A 588 -28.19 -14.58 -6.72
CA ARG A 588 -28.54 -14.88 -5.32
C ARG A 588 -27.74 -16.07 -4.79
N ASP A 589 -27.55 -17.12 -5.58
CA ASP A 589 -26.80 -18.32 -5.18
C ASP A 589 -25.31 -18.01 -4.99
N ILE A 590 -24.73 -17.17 -5.83
CA ILE A 590 -23.37 -16.63 -5.70
C ILE A 590 -23.24 -15.79 -4.42
N ARG A 591 -24.21 -14.91 -4.13
CA ARG A 591 -24.23 -14.14 -2.88
C ARG A 591 -24.34 -15.06 -1.66
N ARG A 592 -25.20 -16.08 -1.71
CA ARG A 592 -25.36 -17.08 -0.65
C ARG A 592 -24.09 -17.91 -0.42
N SER A 593 -23.40 -18.34 -1.48
CA SER A 593 -22.15 -19.09 -1.33
C SER A 593 -21.01 -18.24 -0.76
N THR A 594 -21.03 -16.93 -1.04
CA THR A 594 -20.07 -15.91 -0.53
C THR A 594 -20.27 -15.54 0.94
N LEU A 595 -21.47 -15.79 1.48
CA LEU A 595 -21.79 -15.58 2.90
C LEU A 595 -21.15 -16.61 3.83
N GLY A 596 -20.52 -17.63 3.24
CA GLY A 596 -20.12 -18.83 3.94
C GLY A 596 -21.36 -19.60 4.40
N ASP A 597 -21.24 -20.92 4.46
CA ASP A 597 -22.31 -21.78 4.92
C ASP A 597 -22.47 -21.64 6.45
N LEU A 598 -22.97 -20.51 6.94
CA LEU A 598 -23.20 -20.25 8.37
C LEU A 598 -24.28 -21.21 8.89
N ALA A 599 -25.30 -21.45 8.07
CA ALA A 599 -26.33 -22.44 8.32
C ALA A 599 -25.74 -23.85 8.37
N GLY A 600 -24.89 -24.24 7.42
CA GLY A 600 -24.24 -25.55 7.48
C GLY A 600 -23.16 -25.69 8.54
N ARG A 601 -22.48 -24.61 8.94
CA ARG A 601 -21.59 -24.62 10.11
C ARG A 601 -22.37 -24.80 11.40
N LEU A 602 -23.50 -24.11 11.54
CA LEU A 602 -24.40 -24.29 12.67
C LEU A 602 -25.02 -25.69 12.64
N PHE A 603 -25.44 -26.16 11.47
CA PHE A 603 -25.98 -27.50 11.26
C PHE A 603 -24.96 -28.56 11.67
N ASN A 604 -23.76 -28.52 11.10
CA ASN A 604 -22.67 -29.46 11.43
C ASN A 604 -22.17 -29.32 12.88
N SER A 605 -22.44 -28.20 13.57
CA SER A 605 -22.13 -28.04 15.00
C SER A 605 -23.21 -28.62 15.92
N LEU A 606 -24.43 -28.77 15.41
CA LEU A 606 -25.59 -29.30 16.13
C LEU A 606 -25.80 -30.80 15.84
N ASP A 607 -25.44 -31.24 14.63
CA ASP A 607 -25.32 -32.64 14.20
C ASP A 607 -24.06 -33.25 14.85
N LYS A 608 -24.21 -33.72 16.09
CA LYS A 608 -23.09 -34.21 16.92
C LYS A 608 -22.60 -35.57 16.47
N ASN A 609 -23.49 -36.37 15.87
CA ASN A 609 -23.19 -37.71 15.40
C ASN A 609 -22.74 -37.75 13.92
N ALA A 610 -22.80 -36.61 13.22
CA ALA A 610 -22.43 -36.39 11.83
C ALA A 610 -23.22 -37.26 10.81
N ASP A 611 -24.48 -37.56 11.09
CA ASP A 611 -25.35 -38.38 10.26
C ASP A 611 -26.13 -37.60 9.19
N GLY A 612 -25.96 -36.27 9.15
CA GLY A 612 -26.61 -35.39 8.20
C GLY A 612 -28.02 -34.96 8.63
N LYS A 613 -28.39 -35.16 9.89
CA LYS A 613 -29.62 -34.71 10.53
C LYS A 613 -29.30 -34.20 11.95
N ILE A 614 -30.23 -33.45 12.54
CA ILE A 614 -30.10 -33.01 13.93
C ILE A 614 -31.23 -33.64 14.72
N ASP A 615 -30.89 -34.52 15.65
CA ASP A 615 -31.86 -35.10 16.57
C ASP A 615 -32.14 -34.12 17.72
N ARG A 616 -33.37 -34.14 18.21
CA ARG A 616 -33.78 -33.32 19.37
C ARG A 616 -32.84 -33.51 20.58
N GLY A 617 -32.31 -34.72 20.77
CA GLY A 617 -31.39 -35.05 21.88
C GLY A 617 -29.99 -34.44 21.75
N GLU A 618 -29.58 -34.00 20.55
CA GLU A 618 -28.26 -33.44 20.31
C GLU A 618 -28.18 -31.95 20.68
N VAL A 619 -29.34 -31.30 20.75
CA VAL A 619 -29.51 -29.86 20.89
C VAL A 619 -29.58 -29.44 22.36
N GLU A 620 -28.73 -28.49 22.76
CA GLU A 620 -28.70 -27.96 24.13
C GLU A 620 -30.06 -27.36 24.55
N PRO A 621 -30.43 -27.35 25.84
CA PRO A 621 -31.72 -26.88 26.32
C PRO A 621 -32.13 -25.48 25.84
N ARG A 622 -31.15 -24.57 25.69
CA ARG A 622 -31.35 -23.20 25.18
C ARG A 622 -31.79 -23.13 23.72
N TRP A 623 -31.61 -24.19 22.95
CA TRP A 623 -31.92 -24.27 21.52
C TRP A 623 -33.17 -25.13 21.23
N GLN A 624 -33.72 -25.84 22.22
CA GLN A 624 -34.91 -26.70 22.08
C GLN A 624 -36.14 -25.95 21.55
N SER A 625 -36.41 -24.74 22.04
CA SER A 625 -37.53 -23.92 21.56
C SER A 625 -37.39 -23.51 20.09
N ARG A 626 -36.14 -23.38 19.59
CA ARG A 626 -35.87 -23.08 18.18
C ARG A 626 -35.89 -24.33 17.33
N PHE A 627 -35.45 -25.47 17.88
CA PHE A 627 -35.58 -26.77 17.23
C PHE A 627 -37.02 -27.06 16.83
N ASP A 628 -37.97 -26.86 17.75
CA ASP A 628 -39.42 -27.05 17.51
C ASP A 628 -40.00 -26.08 16.46
N GLN A 629 -39.37 -24.94 16.24
CA GLN A 629 -39.79 -23.98 15.19
C GLN A 629 -39.23 -24.34 13.82
N ILE A 630 -38.14 -25.10 13.78
CA ILE A 630 -37.45 -25.53 12.56
C ILE A 630 -38.00 -26.90 12.11
N ASP A 631 -38.30 -27.80 13.05
CA ASP A 631 -38.95 -29.09 12.86
C ASP A 631 -40.44 -28.89 12.48
N ARG A 632 -40.69 -28.60 11.21
CA ARG A 632 -42.03 -28.29 10.70
C ARG A 632 -42.93 -29.51 10.54
N ASN A 633 -42.35 -30.68 10.36
CA ASN A 633 -43.09 -31.93 10.17
C ASN A 633 -43.36 -32.62 11.53
N GLY A 634 -42.69 -32.18 12.60
CA GLY A 634 -42.89 -32.63 13.97
C GLY A 634 -42.38 -34.04 14.21
N ASP A 635 -41.45 -34.52 13.39
CA ASP A 635 -40.91 -35.89 13.47
C ASP A 635 -39.77 -36.03 14.49
N GLY A 636 -39.36 -34.93 15.13
CA GLY A 636 -38.31 -34.91 16.14
C GLY A 636 -36.90 -34.88 15.56
N VAL A 637 -36.75 -34.73 14.24
CA VAL A 637 -35.48 -34.73 13.51
C VAL A 637 -35.46 -33.58 12.51
N VAL A 638 -34.44 -32.73 12.57
CA VAL A 638 -34.29 -31.63 11.63
C VAL A 638 -33.33 -32.02 10.51
N THR A 639 -33.85 -32.15 9.29
CA THR A 639 -33.01 -32.38 8.10
C THR A 639 -32.32 -31.10 7.64
N ARG A 640 -31.28 -31.23 6.81
CA ARG A 640 -30.57 -30.07 6.25
C ARG A 640 -31.50 -29.10 5.51
N GLN A 641 -32.50 -29.63 4.79
CA GLN A 641 -33.46 -28.84 4.04
C GLN A 641 -34.44 -28.07 4.95
N GLU A 642 -34.82 -28.65 6.09
CA GLU A 642 -35.65 -27.99 7.11
C GLU A 642 -34.85 -26.94 7.87
N PHE A 643 -33.61 -27.25 8.22
CA PHE A 643 -32.70 -26.32 8.89
C PHE A 643 -32.44 -25.06 8.07
N ASP A 644 -32.10 -25.21 6.78
CA ASP A 644 -31.81 -24.09 5.89
C ASP A 644 -33.06 -23.19 5.70
N ARG A 645 -34.27 -23.75 5.73
CA ARG A 645 -35.54 -23.00 5.64
C ARG A 645 -35.95 -22.37 6.98
N GLY A 646 -35.71 -23.04 8.11
CA GLY A 646 -36.09 -22.56 9.43
C GLY A 646 -35.21 -21.43 9.95
N VAL A 647 -33.92 -21.43 9.60
CA VAL A 647 -32.97 -20.36 9.98
C VAL A 647 -33.28 -19.03 9.27
N GLU A 648 -33.87 -19.04 8.07
CA GLU A 648 -34.37 -17.82 7.41
C GLU A 648 -35.53 -17.17 8.18
N VAL A 649 -36.41 -17.97 8.78
CA VAL A 649 -37.55 -17.47 9.59
C VAL A 649 -37.05 -16.85 10.91
N LEU A 650 -36.04 -17.45 11.53
CA LEU A 650 -35.44 -16.95 12.78
C LEU A 650 -34.67 -15.62 12.60
N ARG A 651 -34.16 -15.32 11.40
CA ARG A 651 -33.50 -14.05 11.09
C ARG A 651 -34.47 -12.86 11.01
N ASN A 652 -35.74 -13.09 10.67
CA ASN A 652 -36.74 -12.02 10.50
C ASN A 652 -37.39 -11.55 11.82
N VAL A 653 -37.11 -12.21 12.95
CA VAL A 653 -37.75 -11.92 14.24
C VAL A 653 -36.88 -11.06 15.18
N ASN A 654 -35.57 -10.94 14.92
CA ASN A 654 -34.64 -10.16 15.76
C ASN A 654 -34.41 -8.71 15.28
N GLY A 655 -35.36 -8.14 14.54
CA GLY A 655 -35.35 -6.72 14.18
C GLY A 655 -35.96 -5.84 15.26
N GLN A 656 -35.35 -5.79 16.45
CA GLN A 656 -35.49 -4.71 17.42
C GLN A 656 -34.12 -4.29 17.94
#